data_AF-A0A6M1RM46-F1
#
_entry.id   AF-A0A6M1RM46-F1
#
_cell.length_a   1.000
_cell.length_b   1.000
_cell.length_c   1.000
_cell.angle_alpha   90.00
_cell.angle_beta   90.00
_cell.angle_gamma   90.00
#
_symmetry.space_group_name_H-M   'P 1'
#
loop_
_entity.id
_entity.type
_entity.pdbx_description
1 polymer ?
#
loop_
_entity_poly.entity_id
_entity_poly.type
_entity_poly.pdbx_seq_one_letter_code
_entity_poly.pdbx_strand_id
1 'polypeptide(L)'
;MKGFAPPTVCGHPARRGPGRLIAAGGLVWLALGLCTATAPAAVSDPARSPANFALPLWFEPNVGQADPAYRFVTQTRGTVHWLDADRVVVWLAPSRPARSERLSRTEPPSLQPMADPVRGQSLRFRWLDADPRARAVPLQPLPARVNYLVGSEPGQWRRNVPLYRAVRFEGVWPGVDVVHWASDRLLEVNYLLAPGARVDPIAFVIEGAEGVQLDGSGDLVITMNGTEFRLARPRAFQETGAGRVEIPCAFILESGATPRVRFRVGPYDHNRPLLIDPVFRHSGYLGGTGNEIVWAVATDAEGNGYLAGETTSATWWTAAGGFQTNYAGGTAVGGDAFVAKISADGTRLIYLTYLGGVSHDAAMAVQVDASGAVYLTGFTASTNFPTRNAFRSVMAGPVDPALGAPPLDAFVAKLSPAGDDLEYSTYFGGDGIDEGIALAVDGSGRAVITGFTDSTNLPLARPVQGEPAGGRDAFVARFSADGSQLLFSTYLGGTNADHGTGVAVDPLGRVWIAGVTQSTNFPTVQPIQPRINDPTGGATNVNTLPDAFVVRFSALDELEFATFLGGRFTDAAARIVTDANGNAYVAGTTESSDFPVTTTNLAGAVWTNRGLGDWFVTKIPAQGSTGWVYSVVFGGTARDEAWDLAVDGEGRVHAIGVVASTNAPVINVPEGGRTTSGGGWDAFLAGLDPAGQRLEYAFYYGGTGHDYGYAIAVDPAGHLWIGGRTSSTNLWTRGSLQPAFAGGPGDGFYARLLQPPRLQIHLISAGRIELAWPAPSPEWELLRLPGLDSGAPESLGPAPLATGGWHRVQLPITSAPAWYRLRLP
;
A
#
# COMPACT_ATOMS: atom_id res chain seq x y z
N MET A 1 6.42 6.17 -35.22
CA MET A 1 5.51 7.08 -34.51
C MET A 1 4.25 6.33 -34.07
N LYS A 2 4.35 5.76 -32.86
CA LYS A 2 3.35 5.25 -31.91
C LYS A 2 4.18 4.36 -30.98
N GLY A 3 4.75 4.97 -29.96
CA GLY A 3 5.70 4.38 -29.02
C GLY A 3 5.40 4.94 -27.63
N PHE A 4 5.52 4.08 -26.63
CA PHE A 4 5.05 4.21 -25.26
C PHE A 4 5.51 5.48 -24.55
N ALA A 5 4.55 6.35 -24.29
CA ALA A 5 4.48 7.17 -23.08
C ALA A 5 3.21 6.71 -22.33
N PRO A 6 3.15 6.72 -20.99
CA PRO A 6 1.85 6.84 -20.33
C PRO A 6 1.15 8.07 -20.92
N PRO A 7 -0.16 8.03 -21.21
CA PRO A 7 -0.78 8.95 -22.15
C PRO A 7 -0.68 10.41 -21.69
N THR A 8 0.18 11.19 -22.35
CA THR A 8 0.08 12.65 -22.42
C THR A 8 -1.15 13.01 -23.26
N VAL A 9 -2.12 13.69 -22.65
CA VAL A 9 -3.33 14.17 -23.32
C VAL A 9 -2.98 15.41 -24.16
N CYS A 10 -2.63 15.23 -25.44
CA CYS A 10 -2.55 16.34 -26.40
C CYS A 10 -3.90 16.54 -27.11
N GLY A 11 -4.56 17.66 -26.82
CA GLY A 11 -5.76 18.14 -27.52
C GLY A 11 -5.45 18.68 -28.92
N HIS A 12 -6.29 18.33 -29.90
CA HIS A 12 -6.26 18.92 -31.24
C HIS A 12 -6.85 20.35 -31.25
N PRO A 13 -6.27 21.31 -32.02
CA PRO A 13 -6.71 22.70 -32.03
C PRO A 13 -7.88 22.92 -33.00
N ALA A 14 -9.01 23.41 -32.49
CA ALA A 14 -10.09 23.97 -33.30
C ALA A 14 -9.83 25.46 -33.60
N ARG A 15 -10.11 25.85 -34.84
CA ARG A 15 -9.79 27.15 -35.47
C ARG A 15 -10.53 28.35 -34.85
N ARG A 16 -9.85 29.51 -34.93
CA ARG A 16 -10.25 30.89 -34.55
C ARG A 16 -11.51 31.43 -35.24
N GLY A 17 -12.23 32.32 -34.53
CA GLY A 17 -13.12 33.36 -35.06
C GLY A 17 -13.65 34.29 -33.93
N PRO A 18 -13.55 35.64 -34.00
CA PRO A 18 -13.56 36.53 -32.82
C PRO A 18 -14.88 37.30 -32.58
N GLY A 19 -15.09 37.82 -31.35
CA GLY A 19 -16.14 38.83 -31.13
C GLY A 19 -16.44 39.29 -29.68
N ARG A 20 -15.76 40.36 -29.24
CA ARG A 20 -16.22 41.53 -28.42
C ARG A 20 -16.81 41.38 -26.99
N LEU A 21 -16.02 41.92 -26.04
CA LEU A 21 -16.30 43.01 -25.06
C LEU A 21 -17.75 43.27 -24.57
N ILE A 22 -17.91 43.39 -23.24
CA ILE A 22 -18.32 44.63 -22.51
C ILE A 22 -18.05 44.46 -20.99
N ALA A 23 -17.64 45.58 -20.38
CA ALA A 23 -17.22 45.75 -18.98
C ALA A 23 -18.34 46.16 -18.01
N ALA A 24 -18.13 45.94 -16.71
CA ALA A 24 -18.48 46.77 -15.54
C ALA A 24 -18.21 45.93 -14.26
N GLY A 25 -17.67 46.39 -13.14
CA GLY A 25 -17.31 47.70 -12.62
C GLY A 25 -17.36 47.67 -11.08
N GLY A 26 -16.37 48.29 -10.41
CA GLY A 26 -16.40 48.64 -8.98
C GLY A 26 -15.86 47.56 -8.01
N LEU A 27 -15.13 47.86 -6.93
CA LEU A 27 -14.80 49.14 -6.29
C LEU A 27 -13.62 48.90 -5.31
N VAL A 28 -12.74 49.89 -5.22
CA VAL A 28 -11.54 49.97 -4.37
C VAL A 28 -11.91 50.41 -2.95
N TRP A 29 -11.23 49.87 -1.93
CA TRP A 29 -10.83 50.63 -0.74
C TRP A 29 -9.38 50.32 -0.37
N LEU A 30 -8.67 51.38 0.00
CA LEU A 30 -7.22 51.47 0.19
C LEU A 30 -7.00 52.08 1.58
N ALA A 31 -6.11 51.51 2.40
CA ALA A 31 -5.44 52.23 3.49
C ALA A 31 -4.18 51.50 3.97
N LEU A 32 -3.03 52.16 3.80
CA LEU A 32 -1.71 51.85 4.34
C LEU A 32 -1.63 52.11 5.86
N GLY A 33 -0.63 51.51 6.54
CA GLY A 33 -0.11 52.10 7.79
C GLY A 33 0.83 51.26 8.67
N LEU A 34 2.09 51.14 8.25
CA LEU A 34 3.37 51.13 9.02
C LEU A 34 3.62 50.31 10.32
N CYS A 35 4.81 49.70 10.27
CA CYS A 35 5.66 49.07 11.29
C CYS A 35 5.72 49.69 12.70
N THR A 36 5.89 48.82 13.71
CA THR A 36 6.89 48.98 14.79
C THR A 36 7.46 47.61 15.22
N ALA A 37 8.71 47.62 15.70
CA ALA A 37 9.61 46.49 15.83
C ALA A 37 9.64 45.83 17.23
N THR A 38 9.86 44.50 17.23
CA THR A 38 10.65 43.61 18.11
C THR A 38 10.75 43.82 19.63
N ALA A 39 10.45 42.75 20.40
CA ALA A 39 11.39 41.93 21.22
C ALA A 39 10.62 40.96 22.16
N PRO A 40 11.28 39.97 22.82
CA PRO A 40 12.04 38.85 22.26
C PRO A 40 11.37 37.49 22.60
N ALA A 41 11.86 36.44 21.94
CA ALA A 41 11.48 35.04 22.15
C ALA A 41 11.66 34.60 23.62
N ALA A 42 10.59 34.07 24.22
CA ALA A 42 10.70 33.24 25.42
C ALA A 42 11.02 31.80 24.98
N VAL A 43 12.18 31.32 25.39
CA VAL A 43 12.61 29.93 25.29
C VAL A 43 11.59 29.05 26.02
N SER A 44 10.83 28.24 25.29
CA SER A 44 10.02 27.16 25.87
C SER A 44 10.77 25.83 25.74
N ASP A 45 11.41 25.46 26.84
CA ASP A 45 11.77 24.13 27.35
C ASP A 45 11.49 22.91 26.41
N PRO A 46 12.53 22.17 25.95
CA PRO A 46 12.39 21.06 24.99
C PRO A 46 11.86 19.73 25.59
N ALA A 47 11.33 19.73 26.83
CA ALA A 47 11.01 18.49 27.56
C ALA A 47 9.52 18.07 27.60
N ARG A 48 8.60 18.69 26.85
CA ARG A 48 7.17 18.29 26.85
C ARG A 48 6.48 18.41 25.49
N SER A 49 6.93 17.65 24.51
CA SER A 49 6.01 17.14 23.48
C SER A 49 5.61 15.73 23.89
N PRO A 50 4.39 15.49 24.42
CA PRO A 50 3.91 14.12 24.53
C PRO A 50 3.79 13.60 23.10
N ALA A 51 4.70 12.71 22.72
CA ALA A 51 4.53 11.86 21.56
C ALA A 51 3.12 11.29 21.62
N ASN A 52 2.32 11.56 20.59
CA ASN A 52 0.97 11.01 20.43
C ASN A 52 1.11 9.49 20.19
N PHE A 53 1.38 8.72 21.24
CA PHE A 53 1.26 7.28 21.21
C PHE A 53 -0.21 6.93 21.05
N ALA A 54 -0.63 6.66 19.82
CA ALA A 54 -1.90 6.02 19.53
C ALA A 54 -1.77 4.55 19.96
N LEU A 55 -2.40 4.20 21.07
CA LEU A 55 -2.41 2.85 21.60
C LEU A 55 -3.40 1.98 20.80
N PRO A 56 -3.06 0.73 20.43
CA PRO A 56 -3.95 -0.20 19.71
C PRO A 56 -5.20 -0.57 20.53
N LEU A 57 -6.25 -1.10 19.91
CA LEU A 57 -7.43 -1.61 20.64
C LEU A 57 -7.08 -2.91 21.40
N TRP A 58 -7.61 -3.10 22.62
CA TRP A 58 -7.49 -4.34 23.42
C TRP A 58 -8.69 -4.55 24.34
N PHE A 59 -8.85 -5.75 24.91
CA PHE A 59 -9.84 -6.03 25.95
C PHE A 59 -9.20 -6.14 27.33
N GLU A 60 -9.91 -5.58 28.32
CA GLU A 60 -9.57 -5.64 29.72
C GLU A 60 -10.69 -6.36 30.49
N PRO A 61 -10.37 -7.37 31.32
CA PRO A 61 -11.37 -7.94 32.21
C PRO A 61 -11.81 -6.87 33.20
N ASN A 62 -13.12 -6.75 33.42
CA ASN A 62 -13.65 -5.83 34.41
C ASN A 62 -13.42 -6.39 35.82
N VAL A 63 -12.39 -5.87 36.48
CA VAL A 63 -12.04 -6.15 37.88
C VAL A 63 -12.53 -5.04 38.82
N GLY A 64 -13.56 -4.31 38.39
CA GLY A 64 -14.18 -3.21 39.12
C GLY A 64 -13.67 -1.82 38.74
N GLN A 65 -13.04 -1.67 37.57
CA GLN A 65 -12.66 -0.38 36.99
C GLN A 65 -13.80 0.28 36.19
N ALA A 66 -14.85 -0.48 35.86
CA ALA A 66 -16.02 -0.01 35.11
C ALA A 66 -17.32 -0.58 35.71
N ASP A 67 -18.45 -0.22 35.11
CA ASP A 67 -19.78 -0.70 35.51
C ASP A 67 -19.81 -2.24 35.66
N PRO A 68 -20.19 -2.78 36.84
CA PRO A 68 -20.17 -4.20 37.11
C PRO A 68 -21.13 -5.04 36.24
N ALA A 69 -22.03 -4.40 35.49
CA ALA A 69 -22.90 -5.07 34.52
C ALA A 69 -22.13 -5.64 33.30
N TYR A 70 -20.86 -5.31 33.11
CA TYR A 70 -20.06 -5.76 31.98
C TYR A 70 -18.83 -6.53 32.43
N ARG A 71 -18.47 -7.56 31.67
CA ARG A 71 -17.32 -8.43 32.00
C ARG A 71 -16.02 -7.95 31.38
N PHE A 72 -16.10 -7.23 30.26
CA PHE A 72 -14.93 -6.69 29.58
C PHE A 72 -15.14 -5.24 29.16
N VAL A 73 -14.04 -4.52 29.10
CA VAL A 73 -13.98 -3.11 28.69
C VAL A 73 -12.90 -2.98 27.63
N THR A 74 -13.14 -2.13 26.65
CA THR A 74 -12.11 -1.64 25.72
C THR A 74 -12.27 -0.14 25.55
N GLN A 75 -11.17 0.57 25.32
CA GLN A 75 -11.16 2.03 25.24
C GLN A 75 -10.37 2.47 24.01
N THR A 76 -10.88 3.49 23.31
CA THR A 76 -10.14 4.21 22.26
C THR A 76 -10.16 5.71 22.53
N ARG A 77 -9.51 6.49 21.67
CA ARG A 77 -9.55 7.95 21.75
C ARG A 77 -10.98 8.45 21.44
N GLY A 78 -11.76 8.68 22.48
CA GLY A 78 -13.11 9.25 22.39
C GLY A 78 -14.24 8.22 22.43
N THR A 79 -13.95 6.92 22.51
CA THR A 79 -14.97 5.88 22.74
C THR A 79 -14.60 4.93 23.86
N VAL A 80 -15.62 4.41 24.54
CA VAL A 80 -15.49 3.28 25.46
C VAL A 80 -16.48 2.21 25.01
N HIS A 81 -16.01 0.98 24.86
CA HIS A 81 -16.92 -0.15 24.62
C HIS A 81 -16.97 -1.05 25.85
N TRP A 82 -18.19 -1.37 26.27
CA TRP A 82 -18.46 -2.31 27.35
C TRP A 82 -19.12 -3.56 26.79
N LEU A 83 -18.61 -4.72 27.17
CA LEU A 83 -18.96 -6.00 26.59
C LEU A 83 -19.49 -6.97 27.66
N ASP A 84 -20.61 -7.61 27.34
CA ASP A 84 -21.09 -8.80 28.02
C ASP A 84 -21.72 -9.79 27.01
N ALA A 85 -22.12 -10.97 27.48
CA ALA A 85 -22.62 -12.07 26.67
C ALA A 85 -23.79 -11.72 25.75
N ASP A 86 -24.64 -10.78 26.15
CA ASP A 86 -25.87 -10.41 25.46
C ASP A 86 -25.86 -8.98 24.89
N ARG A 87 -24.76 -8.22 25.07
CA ARG A 87 -24.68 -6.85 24.56
C ARG A 87 -23.26 -6.29 24.40
N VAL A 88 -23.15 -5.34 23.47
CA VAL A 88 -22.04 -4.38 23.39
C VAL A 88 -22.62 -2.98 23.47
N VAL A 89 -22.06 -2.16 24.35
CA VAL A 89 -22.39 -0.74 24.42
C VAL A 89 -21.19 0.07 23.97
N VAL A 90 -21.41 0.89 22.94
CA VAL A 90 -20.43 1.86 22.43
C VAL A 90 -20.83 3.23 22.96
N TRP A 91 -20.04 3.79 23.86
CA TRP A 91 -20.23 5.13 24.38
C TRP A 91 -19.26 6.11 23.72
N LEU A 92 -19.78 7.27 23.35
CA LEU A 92 -19.04 8.35 22.69
C LEU A 92 -18.82 9.50 23.66
N ALA A 93 -17.56 9.91 23.83
CA ALA A 93 -17.23 11.03 24.70
C ALA A 93 -17.79 12.34 24.12
N PRO A 94 -18.41 13.21 24.93
CA PRO A 94 -18.90 14.49 24.45
C PRO A 94 -17.74 15.38 23.99
N SER A 95 -17.88 15.96 22.79
CA SER A 95 -16.96 16.97 22.27
C SER A 95 -16.93 18.16 23.22
N ARG A 96 -15.79 18.43 23.88
CA ARG A 96 -15.64 19.65 24.68
C ARG A 96 -15.68 20.87 23.74
N PRO A 97 -16.61 21.82 23.91
CA PRO A 97 -16.48 23.10 23.23
C PRO A 97 -15.24 23.82 23.77
N ALA A 98 -14.48 24.45 22.87
CA ALA A 98 -13.39 25.34 23.26
C ALA A 98 -13.97 26.50 24.09
N ARG A 99 -13.75 26.50 25.40
CA ARG A 99 -13.99 27.68 26.23
C ARG A 99 -12.79 27.99 27.09
N SER A 100 -12.30 29.22 26.93
CA SER A 100 -11.39 29.88 27.84
C SER A 100 -12.05 30.00 29.20
N GLU A 101 -11.42 29.51 30.27
CA GLU A 101 -11.60 30.07 31.60
C GLU A 101 -10.48 29.61 32.53
N ARG A 102 -9.98 30.56 33.32
CA ARG A 102 -8.93 30.37 34.34
C ARG A 102 -9.37 29.31 35.35
N LEU A 103 -8.53 28.30 35.55
CA LEU A 103 -8.67 27.31 36.61
C LEU A 103 -8.50 27.96 38.00
N SER A 104 -9.60 28.17 38.73
CA SER A 104 -9.57 28.19 40.19
C SER A 104 -9.55 26.75 40.69
N ARG A 105 -8.43 26.36 41.33
CA ARG A 105 -8.24 25.08 42.01
C ARG A 105 -9.04 25.06 43.32
N THR A 106 -10.22 24.46 43.31
CA THR A 106 -10.84 23.90 44.52
C THR A 106 -11.84 22.81 44.13
N GLU A 107 -11.63 21.63 44.74
CA GLU A 107 -12.42 20.38 44.73
C GLU A 107 -12.10 19.33 43.64
N PRO A 108 -11.76 18.08 44.05
CA PRO A 108 -11.68 16.94 43.14
C PRO A 108 -13.09 16.44 42.77
N PRO A 109 -13.30 15.97 41.52
CA PRO A 109 -14.58 15.42 41.11
C PRO A 109 -14.88 14.13 41.88
N SER A 110 -16.04 14.07 42.53
CA SER A 110 -16.57 12.87 43.15
C SER A 110 -17.02 11.87 42.08
N LEU A 111 -16.60 10.61 42.22
CA LEU A 111 -17.10 9.49 41.42
C LEU A 111 -18.49 9.12 41.92
N GLN A 112 -19.53 9.67 41.29
CA GLN A 112 -20.81 8.97 41.25
C GLN A 112 -20.78 7.92 40.14
N PRO A 113 -21.43 6.75 40.31
CA PRO A 113 -21.70 5.84 39.20
C PRO A 113 -22.36 6.64 38.08
N MET A 114 -21.85 6.54 36.85
CA MET A 114 -22.48 7.19 35.70
C MET A 114 -23.90 6.66 35.57
N ALA A 115 -24.89 7.50 35.88
CA ALA A 115 -26.29 7.23 35.59
C ALA A 115 -26.51 7.07 34.07
N ASP A 116 -27.57 6.35 33.70
CA ASP A 116 -27.96 6.00 32.33
C ASP A 116 -27.63 7.10 31.29
N PRO A 117 -26.90 6.79 30.20
CA PRO A 117 -26.54 7.80 29.22
C PRO A 117 -27.76 8.33 28.48
N VAL A 118 -27.80 9.66 28.36
CA VAL A 118 -28.78 10.46 27.60
C VAL A 118 -28.85 9.96 26.14
N ARG A 119 -30.06 9.98 25.52
CA ARG A 119 -30.23 9.75 24.07
C ARG A 119 -29.19 10.56 23.28
N GLY A 120 -28.49 9.91 22.35
CA GLY A 120 -27.46 10.54 21.52
C GLY A 120 -26.02 10.43 22.04
N GLN A 121 -25.72 9.63 23.08
CA GLN A 121 -24.34 9.43 23.57
C GLN A 121 -23.84 7.99 23.53
N SER A 122 -24.69 7.02 23.15
CA SER A 122 -24.29 5.62 23.04
C SER A 122 -25.14 4.83 22.04
N LEU A 123 -24.50 3.90 21.32
CA LEU A 123 -25.16 2.82 20.59
C LEU A 123 -25.09 1.54 21.43
N ARG A 124 -26.21 0.83 21.57
CA ARG A 124 -26.25 -0.49 22.23
C ARG A 124 -26.63 -1.56 21.22
N PHE A 125 -25.72 -2.46 20.94
CA PHE A 125 -25.96 -3.69 20.20
C PHE A 125 -26.40 -4.75 21.19
N ARG A 126 -27.65 -5.18 21.14
CA ARG A 126 -28.20 -6.19 22.06
C ARG A 126 -28.57 -7.44 21.28
N TRP A 127 -27.92 -8.55 21.60
CA TRP A 127 -28.28 -9.85 21.04
C TRP A 127 -29.60 -10.32 21.64
N LEU A 128 -30.51 -10.75 20.76
CA LEU A 128 -31.82 -11.26 21.16
C LEU A 128 -31.71 -12.75 21.47
N ASP A 129 -32.42 -13.17 22.52
CA ASP A 129 -32.47 -14.58 22.95
C ASP A 129 -31.09 -15.18 23.30
N ALA A 130 -30.08 -14.33 23.53
CA ALA A 130 -28.76 -14.73 23.99
C ALA A 130 -28.81 -15.22 25.44
N ASP A 131 -28.03 -16.24 25.79
CA ASP A 131 -27.85 -16.65 27.19
C ASP A 131 -26.91 -15.66 27.91
N PRO A 132 -27.41 -14.81 28.82
CA PRO A 132 -26.54 -13.88 29.55
C PRO A 132 -25.54 -14.62 30.45
N ARG A 133 -25.69 -15.92 30.68
CA ARG A 133 -24.74 -16.75 31.44
C ARG A 133 -23.63 -17.35 30.58
N ALA A 134 -23.63 -17.12 29.25
CA ALA A 134 -22.60 -17.61 28.34
C ALA A 134 -21.20 -17.29 28.88
N ARG A 135 -20.31 -18.28 28.86
CA ARG A 135 -19.02 -18.18 29.54
C ARG A 135 -18.09 -17.24 28.77
N ALA A 136 -17.59 -16.20 29.43
CA ALA A 136 -16.60 -15.31 28.82
C ALA A 136 -15.20 -15.90 28.97
N VAL A 137 -14.50 -16.09 27.86
CA VAL A 137 -13.15 -16.64 27.76
C VAL A 137 -12.27 -15.59 27.09
N PRO A 138 -11.34 -14.96 27.82
CA PRO A 138 -10.38 -14.07 27.21
C PRO A 138 -9.37 -14.87 26.38
N LEU A 139 -9.01 -14.37 25.21
CA LEU A 139 -8.15 -15.03 24.24
C LEU A 139 -6.95 -14.15 23.90
N GLN A 140 -5.82 -14.77 23.60
CA GLN A 140 -4.59 -14.09 23.15
C GLN A 140 -4.13 -12.97 24.11
N PRO A 141 -3.56 -13.35 25.28
CA PRO A 141 -3.07 -12.39 26.26
C PRO A 141 -1.95 -11.52 25.67
N LEU A 142 -1.98 -10.24 26.01
CA LEU A 142 -0.99 -9.24 25.60
C LEU A 142 0.08 -9.06 26.70
N PRO A 143 1.32 -8.68 26.33
CA PRO A 143 2.39 -8.41 27.31
C PRO A 143 2.08 -7.26 28.25
N ALA A 144 1.39 -6.25 27.72
CA ALA A 144 1.09 -5.03 28.44
C ALA A 144 0.05 -5.29 29.54
N ARG A 145 0.16 -4.49 30.60
CA ARG A 145 -0.79 -4.50 31.72
C ARG A 145 -1.21 -3.07 32.03
N VAL A 146 -2.43 -2.90 32.49
CA VAL A 146 -2.97 -1.60 32.89
C VAL A 146 -3.10 -1.54 34.41
N ASN A 147 -2.84 -0.35 34.95
CA ASN A 147 -3.03 -0.03 36.36
C ASN A 147 -4.04 1.12 36.47
N TYR A 148 -5.08 0.92 37.25
CA TYR A 148 -6.07 1.93 37.62
C TYR A 148 -5.77 2.40 39.04
N LEU A 149 -5.01 3.49 39.15
CA LEU A 149 -4.62 4.12 40.42
C LEU A 149 -5.56 5.28 40.73
N VAL A 150 -6.86 4.97 40.86
CA VAL A 150 -7.92 5.97 41.03
C VAL A 150 -8.25 6.18 42.51
N GLY A 151 -8.33 7.44 42.95
CA GLY A 151 -8.62 7.82 44.33
C GLY A 151 -7.38 7.78 45.25
N SER A 152 -7.54 8.27 46.48
CA SER A 152 -6.45 8.40 47.46
C SER A 152 -6.15 7.14 48.26
N GLU A 153 -7.02 6.13 48.20
CA GLU A 153 -6.92 4.88 48.97
C GLU A 153 -6.19 3.79 48.19
N PRO A 154 -4.94 3.41 48.53
CA PRO A 154 -4.16 2.44 47.75
C PRO A 154 -4.79 1.04 47.68
N GLY A 155 -5.63 0.68 48.65
CA GLY A 155 -6.38 -0.58 48.66
C GLY A 155 -7.51 -0.66 47.62
N GLN A 156 -7.93 0.49 47.07
CA GLN A 156 -8.94 0.53 45.99
C GLN A 156 -8.33 0.52 44.60
N TRP A 157 -7.01 0.69 44.47
CA TRP A 157 -6.33 0.64 43.18
C TRP A 157 -6.40 -0.74 42.56
N ARG A 158 -6.62 -0.82 41.24
CA ARG A 158 -6.49 -2.06 40.46
C ARG A 158 -5.13 -2.05 39.79
N ARG A 159 -4.28 -3.02 40.12
CA ARG A 159 -2.94 -3.13 39.56
C ARG A 159 -2.81 -4.40 38.73
N ASN A 160 -1.93 -4.36 37.73
CA ASN A 160 -1.56 -5.50 36.89
C ASN A 160 -2.72 -6.15 36.11
N VAL A 161 -3.72 -5.36 35.70
CA VAL A 161 -4.85 -5.85 34.91
C VAL A 161 -4.32 -6.39 33.56
N PRO A 162 -4.53 -7.68 33.24
CA PRO A 162 -4.05 -8.27 31.99
C PRO A 162 -4.88 -7.78 30.80
N LEU A 163 -4.23 -7.69 29.64
CA LEU A 163 -4.85 -7.26 28.39
C LEU A 163 -4.98 -8.45 27.43
N TYR A 164 -5.96 -8.41 26.53
CA TYR A 164 -6.26 -9.49 25.57
C TYR A 164 -6.61 -8.94 24.19
N ARG A 165 -6.31 -9.69 23.12
CA ARG A 165 -6.71 -9.33 21.74
C ARG A 165 -8.15 -9.71 21.41
N ALA A 166 -8.70 -10.72 22.08
CA ALA A 166 -10.06 -11.16 21.84
C ALA A 166 -10.76 -11.65 23.11
N VAL A 167 -12.09 -11.65 23.06
CA VAL A 167 -12.95 -12.26 24.07
C VAL A 167 -13.99 -13.11 23.37
N ARG A 168 -14.05 -14.39 23.71
CA ARG A 168 -15.08 -15.33 23.27
C ARG A 168 -16.14 -15.47 24.34
N PHE A 169 -17.40 -15.32 23.97
CA PHE A 169 -18.53 -15.73 24.78
C PHE A 169 -19.02 -17.09 24.24
N GLU A 170 -18.84 -18.14 25.04
CA GLU A 170 -19.19 -19.52 24.69
C GLU A 170 -20.65 -19.81 25.02
N GLY A 171 -21.40 -20.28 24.02
CA GLY A 171 -22.81 -20.67 24.15
C GLY A 171 -23.77 -19.48 24.25
N VAL A 172 -23.51 -18.38 23.52
CA VAL A 172 -24.44 -17.24 23.44
C VAL A 172 -25.80 -17.70 22.91
N TRP A 173 -25.80 -18.61 21.93
CA TRP A 173 -26.96 -19.44 21.61
C TRP A 173 -26.55 -20.93 21.62
N PRO A 174 -27.50 -21.89 21.63
CA PRO A 174 -27.16 -23.31 21.57
C PRO A 174 -26.23 -23.65 20.39
N GLY A 175 -24.98 -24.00 20.71
CA GLY A 175 -23.94 -24.32 19.73
C GLY A 175 -23.35 -23.12 18.97
N VAL A 176 -23.59 -21.89 19.44
CA VAL A 176 -23.10 -20.66 18.81
C VAL A 176 -22.32 -19.83 19.81
N ASP A 177 -21.08 -19.51 19.44
CA ASP A 177 -20.22 -18.63 20.20
C ASP A 177 -20.08 -17.28 19.49
N VAL A 178 -19.89 -16.23 20.28
CA VAL A 178 -19.60 -14.88 19.77
C VAL A 178 -18.18 -14.51 20.15
N VAL A 179 -17.35 -14.14 19.18
CA VAL A 179 -15.97 -13.74 19.41
C VAL A 179 -15.80 -12.28 19.04
N HIS A 180 -15.38 -11.49 20.02
CA HIS A 180 -15.00 -10.09 19.84
C HIS A 180 -13.51 -9.99 19.61
N TRP A 181 -13.11 -9.34 18.54
CA TRP A 181 -11.71 -9.07 18.22
C TRP A 181 -11.42 -7.59 18.30
N ALA A 182 -10.26 -7.30 18.88
CA ALA A 182 -9.69 -5.97 18.89
C ALA A 182 -8.81 -5.80 17.64
N SER A 183 -9.39 -5.22 16.59
CA SER A 183 -8.69 -4.80 15.37
C SER A 183 -8.23 -3.33 15.52
N ASP A 184 -7.26 -2.87 14.73
CA ASP A 184 -6.47 -1.64 14.96
C ASP A 184 -7.24 -0.31 14.85
N ARG A 185 -8.58 -0.35 14.95
CA ARG A 185 -9.49 0.72 15.39
C ARG A 185 -10.98 0.33 15.48
N LEU A 186 -11.33 -0.93 15.22
CA LEU A 186 -12.71 -1.41 15.16
C LEU A 186 -12.89 -2.66 16.01
N LEU A 187 -14.07 -2.79 16.62
CA LEU A 187 -14.51 -4.01 17.27
C LEU A 187 -15.09 -4.95 16.20
N GLU A 188 -14.40 -6.04 15.90
CA GLU A 188 -14.90 -7.09 15.01
C GLU A 188 -15.67 -8.14 15.83
N VAL A 189 -16.71 -8.74 15.25
CA VAL A 189 -17.61 -9.67 15.95
C VAL A 189 -17.90 -10.90 15.11
N ASN A 190 -17.23 -12.02 15.38
CA ASN A 190 -17.50 -13.28 14.67
C ASN A 190 -18.57 -14.11 15.39
N TYR A 191 -19.38 -14.82 14.61
CA TYR A 191 -20.29 -15.85 15.11
C TYR A 191 -19.78 -17.22 14.66
N LEU A 192 -19.36 -18.04 15.61
CA LEU A 192 -18.85 -19.39 15.36
C LEU A 192 -19.94 -20.41 15.71
N LEU A 193 -20.46 -21.09 14.69
CA LEU A 193 -21.47 -22.12 14.83
C LEU A 193 -20.81 -23.50 14.80
N ALA A 194 -21.06 -24.31 15.82
CA ALA A 194 -20.66 -25.72 15.85
C ALA A 194 -21.49 -26.56 14.85
N PRO A 195 -21.02 -27.77 14.46
CA PRO A 195 -21.83 -28.70 13.67
C PRO A 195 -23.22 -28.91 14.28
N GLY A 196 -24.26 -28.80 13.45
CA GLY A 196 -25.66 -28.91 13.84
C GLY A 196 -26.27 -27.65 14.47
N ALA A 197 -25.49 -26.61 14.78
CA ALA A 197 -26.02 -25.34 15.25
C ALA A 197 -26.79 -24.59 14.14
N ARG A 198 -27.76 -23.76 14.52
CA ARG A 198 -28.62 -23.05 13.58
C ARG A 198 -28.31 -21.55 13.57
N VAL A 199 -28.35 -20.96 12.38
CA VAL A 199 -28.19 -19.51 12.17
C VAL A 199 -29.44 -18.74 12.59
N ASP A 200 -30.63 -19.32 12.40
CA ASP A 200 -31.91 -18.63 12.59
C ASP A 200 -32.06 -17.87 13.93
N PRO A 201 -31.61 -18.38 15.09
CA PRO A 201 -31.75 -17.67 16.37
C PRO A 201 -30.89 -16.40 16.45
N ILE A 202 -29.83 -16.28 15.66
CA ILE A 202 -28.86 -15.19 15.74
C ILE A 202 -29.53 -13.91 15.24
N ALA A 203 -29.82 -13.02 16.18
CA ALA A 203 -30.42 -11.73 15.91
C ALA A 203 -29.96 -10.68 16.92
N PHE A 204 -29.98 -9.42 16.52
CA PHE A 204 -29.69 -8.31 17.42
C PHE A 204 -30.51 -7.07 17.07
N VAL A 205 -30.61 -6.15 18.02
CA VAL A 205 -31.17 -4.81 17.83
C VAL A 205 -30.10 -3.77 18.14
N ILE A 206 -30.25 -2.60 17.53
CA ILE A 206 -29.37 -1.45 17.77
C ILE A 206 -30.20 -0.35 18.41
N GLU A 207 -29.99 -0.14 19.70
CA GLU A 207 -30.69 0.87 20.49
C GLU A 207 -29.83 2.15 20.54
N GLY A 208 -30.48 3.32 20.53
CA GLY A 208 -29.79 4.62 20.53
C GLY A 208 -29.54 5.22 19.14
N ALA A 209 -29.80 4.46 18.08
CA ALA A 209 -29.78 4.95 16.70
C ALA A 209 -31.06 5.75 16.35
N GLU A 210 -30.91 6.76 15.50
CA GLU A 210 -31.99 7.51 14.83
C GLU A 210 -32.55 6.73 13.64
N GLY A 211 -31.72 5.91 12.98
CA GLY A 211 -32.11 5.10 11.85
C GLY A 211 -31.21 3.86 11.71
N VAL A 212 -31.81 2.74 11.27
CA VAL A 212 -31.09 1.51 10.93
C VAL A 212 -31.68 0.98 9.62
N GLN A 213 -30.87 0.93 8.57
CA GLN A 213 -31.32 0.55 7.23
C GLN A 213 -30.25 -0.25 6.46
N LEU A 214 -30.65 -0.94 5.40
CA LEU A 214 -29.73 -1.53 4.44
C LEU A 214 -29.58 -0.60 3.24
N ASP A 215 -28.36 -0.45 2.74
CA ASP A 215 -28.12 0.27 1.48
C ASP A 215 -28.15 -0.67 0.26
N GLY A 216 -27.88 -0.11 -0.93
CA GLY A 216 -27.87 -0.87 -2.19
C GLY A 216 -26.77 -1.95 -2.28
N SER A 217 -25.74 -1.89 -1.43
CA SER A 217 -24.66 -2.88 -1.34
C SER A 217 -24.98 -4.01 -0.36
N GLY A 218 -26.04 -3.84 0.44
CA GLY A 218 -26.43 -4.77 1.51
C GLY A 218 -25.71 -4.51 2.84
N ASP A 219 -25.04 -3.36 2.97
CA ASP A 219 -24.42 -2.92 4.22
C ASP A 219 -25.47 -2.36 5.17
N LEU A 220 -25.25 -2.53 6.47
CA LEU A 220 -26.11 -2.00 7.52
C LEU A 220 -25.65 -0.59 7.90
N VAL A 221 -26.49 0.41 7.58
CA VAL A 221 -26.26 1.82 7.89
C VAL A 221 -27.03 2.21 9.16
N ILE A 222 -26.30 2.77 10.12
CA ILE A 222 -26.80 3.19 11.44
C ILE A 222 -26.60 4.71 11.55
N THR A 223 -27.68 5.47 11.70
CA THR A 223 -27.61 6.92 11.88
C THR A 223 -27.72 7.26 13.36
N MET A 224 -26.85 8.14 13.86
CA MET A 224 -26.97 8.72 15.19
C MET A 224 -26.32 10.10 15.23
N ASN A 225 -27.01 11.10 15.78
CA ASN A 225 -26.61 12.51 15.79
C ASN A 225 -26.25 13.04 14.39
N GLY A 226 -26.98 12.61 13.36
CA GLY A 226 -26.67 12.96 11.97
C GLY A 226 -25.38 12.36 11.40
N THR A 227 -24.70 11.45 12.12
CA THR A 227 -23.54 10.70 11.63
C THR A 227 -23.96 9.28 11.23
N GLU A 228 -23.47 8.79 10.09
CA GLU A 228 -23.68 7.41 9.64
C GLU A 228 -22.51 6.50 10.07
N PHE A 229 -22.85 5.39 10.71
CA PHE A 229 -21.95 4.26 10.98
C PHE A 229 -22.37 3.10 10.08
N ARG A 230 -21.41 2.39 9.49
CA ARG A 230 -21.68 1.29 8.56
C ARG A 230 -21.12 -0.02 9.09
N LEU A 231 -21.89 -1.09 9.01
CA LEU A 231 -21.40 -2.47 9.11
C LEU A 231 -21.52 -3.10 7.74
N ALA A 232 -20.39 -3.56 7.18
CA ALA A 232 -20.38 -4.22 5.90
C ALA A 232 -21.24 -5.49 5.93
N ARG A 233 -21.83 -5.84 4.79
CA ARG A 233 -22.57 -7.11 4.64
C ARG A 233 -21.73 -8.29 5.16
N PRO A 234 -22.35 -9.25 5.87
CA PRO A 234 -21.62 -10.36 6.46
C PRO A 234 -21.18 -11.36 5.40
N ARG A 235 -20.08 -12.06 5.66
CA ARG A 235 -19.65 -13.25 4.90
C ARG A 235 -19.71 -14.46 5.80
N ALA A 236 -20.00 -15.62 5.22
CA ALA A 236 -20.02 -16.88 5.95
C ALA A 236 -19.07 -17.89 5.30
N PHE A 237 -18.47 -18.78 6.09
CA PHE A 237 -17.43 -19.69 5.60
C PHE A 237 -17.47 -21.06 6.26
N GLN A 238 -17.07 -22.09 5.51
CA GLN A 238 -16.80 -23.44 6.01
C GLN A 238 -15.44 -23.94 5.56
N GLU A 239 -14.74 -24.64 6.44
CA GLU A 239 -13.49 -25.32 6.11
C GLU A 239 -13.75 -26.67 5.43
N THR A 240 -13.06 -26.92 4.31
CA THR A 240 -13.12 -28.17 3.55
C THR A 240 -11.75 -28.79 3.32
N GLY A 241 -11.72 -30.05 2.90
CA GLY A 241 -10.46 -30.72 2.53
C GLY A 241 -9.74 -30.04 1.35
N ALA A 242 -10.44 -29.18 0.59
CA ALA A 242 -9.90 -28.37 -0.50
C ALA A 242 -9.66 -26.90 -0.11
N GLY A 243 -9.86 -26.52 1.16
CA GLY A 243 -9.72 -25.15 1.67
C GLY A 243 -11.04 -24.52 2.13
N ARG A 244 -11.00 -23.21 2.42
CA ARG A 244 -12.12 -22.40 2.91
C ARG A 244 -13.11 -22.10 1.77
N VAL A 245 -14.37 -22.46 1.95
CA VAL A 245 -15.46 -22.19 1.00
C VAL A 245 -16.35 -21.10 1.58
N GLU A 246 -16.63 -20.07 0.77
CA GLU A 246 -17.58 -19.01 1.13
C GLU A 246 -19.03 -19.47 0.91
N ILE A 247 -19.88 -19.22 1.90
CA ILE A 247 -21.32 -19.43 1.87
C ILE A 247 -22.00 -18.07 1.72
N PRO A 248 -22.91 -17.88 0.75
CA PRO A 248 -23.62 -16.62 0.57
C PRO A 248 -24.26 -16.16 1.89
N CYS A 249 -23.99 -14.93 2.31
CA CYS A 249 -24.53 -14.37 3.55
C CYS A 249 -24.98 -12.92 3.34
N ALA A 250 -26.03 -12.50 4.05
CA ALA A 250 -26.56 -11.14 3.98
C ALA A 250 -27.25 -10.75 5.29
N PHE A 251 -27.30 -9.45 5.58
CA PHE A 251 -28.21 -8.93 6.61
C PHE A 251 -29.67 -8.99 6.14
N ILE A 252 -30.57 -9.19 7.08
CA ILE A 252 -32.02 -9.00 6.92
C ILE A 252 -32.48 -8.03 8.01
N LEU A 253 -33.28 -7.04 7.65
CA LEU A 253 -33.99 -6.17 8.58
C LEU A 253 -35.46 -6.58 8.66
N GLU A 254 -35.93 -6.90 9.87
CA GLU A 254 -37.34 -7.07 10.17
C GLU A 254 -37.90 -5.76 10.73
N SER A 255 -38.91 -5.19 10.06
CA SER A 255 -39.48 -3.89 10.36
C SER A 255 -40.04 -3.79 11.79
N GLY A 256 -39.81 -2.64 12.44
CA GLY A 256 -40.30 -2.33 13.79
C GLY A 256 -39.75 -0.99 14.28
N ALA A 257 -40.21 -0.53 15.45
CA ALA A 257 -39.71 0.72 16.06
C ALA A 257 -38.20 0.67 16.40
N THR A 258 -37.66 -0.54 16.62
CA THR A 258 -36.22 -0.82 16.65
C THR A 258 -36.01 -2.05 15.76
N PRO A 259 -35.56 -1.88 14.51
CA PRO A 259 -35.46 -2.97 13.55
C PRO A 259 -34.62 -4.13 14.08
N ARG A 260 -35.13 -5.37 13.92
CA ARG A 260 -34.38 -6.58 14.28
C ARG A 260 -33.48 -6.95 13.10
N VAL A 261 -32.18 -7.03 13.36
CA VAL A 261 -31.16 -7.44 12.38
C VAL A 261 -30.94 -8.95 12.50
N ARG A 262 -30.94 -9.66 11.38
CA ARG A 262 -30.70 -11.11 11.27
C ARG A 262 -29.75 -11.42 10.11
N PHE A 263 -29.35 -12.69 10.03
CA PHE A 263 -28.53 -13.20 8.94
C PHE A 263 -29.37 -14.10 8.01
N ARG A 264 -29.27 -13.86 6.70
CA ARG A 264 -29.59 -14.85 5.68
C ARG A 264 -28.31 -15.60 5.36
N VAL A 265 -28.32 -16.92 5.40
CA VAL A 265 -27.19 -17.75 4.95
C VAL A 265 -27.70 -18.73 3.90
N GLY A 266 -26.95 -18.86 2.80
CA GLY A 266 -27.22 -19.82 1.74
C GLY A 266 -27.04 -21.27 2.20
N PRO A 267 -27.26 -22.27 1.32
CA PRO A 267 -27.06 -23.68 1.68
C PRO A 267 -25.61 -23.96 2.14
N TYR A 268 -25.45 -24.71 3.23
CA TYR A 268 -24.15 -25.10 3.79
C TYR A 268 -24.21 -26.52 4.38
N ASP A 269 -23.05 -27.14 4.62
CA ASP A 269 -22.95 -28.47 5.24
C ASP A 269 -23.09 -28.37 6.76
N HIS A 270 -24.25 -28.76 7.28
CA HIS A 270 -24.53 -28.70 8.72
C HIS A 270 -23.66 -29.63 9.58
N ASN A 271 -22.89 -30.56 8.98
CA ASN A 271 -21.94 -31.41 9.72
C ASN A 271 -20.59 -30.72 9.95
N ARG A 272 -20.42 -29.48 9.49
CA ARG A 272 -19.20 -28.70 9.65
C ARG A 272 -19.49 -27.41 10.40
N PRO A 273 -18.49 -26.84 11.10
CA PRO A 273 -18.62 -25.51 11.65
C PRO A 273 -18.93 -24.48 10.56
N LEU A 274 -19.65 -23.42 10.93
CA LEU A 274 -19.90 -22.25 10.08
C LEU A 274 -19.38 -21.01 10.82
N LEU A 275 -18.49 -20.27 10.18
CA LEU A 275 -18.02 -18.98 10.66
C LEU A 275 -18.80 -17.88 9.92
N ILE A 276 -19.56 -17.07 10.64
CA ILE A 276 -20.10 -15.82 10.10
C ILE A 276 -19.20 -14.68 10.59
N ASP A 277 -18.60 -14.01 9.64
CA ASP A 277 -17.68 -12.90 9.82
C ASP A 277 -18.31 -11.64 9.21
N PRO A 278 -18.79 -10.68 10.01
CA PRO A 278 -19.08 -9.33 9.55
C PRO A 278 -17.74 -8.60 9.33
N VAL A 279 -17.52 -8.14 8.10
CA VAL A 279 -16.20 -8.07 7.44
C VAL A 279 -15.72 -6.60 7.28
N PHE A 280 -14.56 -6.15 7.86
CA PHE A 280 -13.79 -4.92 7.40
C PHE A 280 -12.27 -5.16 7.17
N ARG A 281 -11.61 -4.73 6.04
CA ARG A 281 -10.14 -4.87 5.77
C ARG A 281 -9.39 -3.91 4.76
N HIS A 282 -9.88 -2.75 4.31
CA HIS A 282 -9.06 -1.64 3.71
C HIS A 282 -8.72 -1.61 2.18
N SER A 283 -9.46 -0.79 1.42
CA SER A 283 -9.17 -0.31 0.05
C SER A 283 -10.00 0.95 -0.24
N GLY A 284 -9.46 1.93 -0.95
CA GLY A 284 -10.15 3.21 -1.14
C GLY A 284 -9.67 4.04 -2.31
N TYR A 285 -10.50 5.03 -2.67
CA TYR A 285 -10.10 6.11 -3.54
C TYR A 285 -9.10 7.03 -2.82
N LEU A 286 -8.39 7.82 -3.61
CA LEU A 286 -7.48 8.86 -3.20
C LEU A 286 -7.56 9.96 -4.25
N GLY A 287 -8.49 10.91 -4.08
CA GLY A 287 -8.72 11.95 -5.08
C GLY A 287 -9.55 13.14 -4.61
N GLY A 288 -9.46 14.23 -5.37
CA GLY A 288 -10.23 15.45 -5.23
C GLY A 288 -11.14 15.69 -6.43
N THR A 289 -11.35 16.95 -6.80
CA THR A 289 -12.20 17.30 -7.96
C THR A 289 -11.44 17.26 -9.30
N GLY A 290 -10.12 17.09 -9.25
CA GLY A 290 -9.19 17.05 -10.36
C GLY A 290 -8.88 15.64 -10.86
N ASN A 291 -7.73 15.48 -11.51
CA ASN A 291 -7.18 14.19 -11.89
C ASN A 291 -6.07 13.79 -10.92
N GLU A 292 -6.06 12.52 -10.55
CA GLU A 292 -5.08 11.98 -9.62
C GLU A 292 -4.51 10.66 -10.08
N ILE A 293 -3.19 10.53 -9.89
CA ILE A 293 -2.47 9.33 -10.25
C ILE A 293 -1.50 8.98 -9.13
N VAL A 294 -1.58 7.76 -8.59
CA VAL A 294 -0.54 7.20 -7.74
C VAL A 294 0.45 6.45 -8.64
N TRP A 295 1.61 7.04 -8.88
CA TRP A 295 2.66 6.46 -9.72
C TRP A 295 3.53 5.46 -8.97
N ALA A 296 3.71 5.64 -7.66
CA ALA A 296 4.64 4.84 -6.87
C ALA A 296 4.14 4.58 -5.44
N VAL A 297 4.54 3.44 -4.90
CA VAL A 297 4.23 3.00 -3.55
C VAL A 297 5.50 2.48 -2.86
N ALA A 298 5.68 2.81 -1.58
CA ALA A 298 6.71 2.26 -0.70
C ALA A 298 6.14 1.96 0.69
N THR A 299 6.91 1.26 1.54
CA THR A 299 6.52 0.95 2.92
C THR A 299 7.66 1.25 3.89
N ASP A 300 7.33 1.54 5.16
CA ASP A 300 8.32 1.61 6.25
C ASP A 300 8.37 0.32 7.08
N ALA A 301 9.29 0.28 8.04
CA ALA A 301 9.49 -0.87 8.94
C ALA A 301 8.25 -1.17 9.81
N GLU A 302 7.40 -0.18 10.05
CA GLU A 302 6.13 -0.32 10.76
C GLU A 302 4.97 -0.79 9.85
N GLY A 303 5.20 -0.90 8.55
CA GLY A 303 4.22 -1.33 7.55
C GLY A 303 3.28 -0.23 7.07
N ASN A 304 3.56 1.04 7.37
CA ASN A 304 2.82 2.18 6.83
C ASN A 304 3.07 2.28 5.31
N GLY A 305 2.02 2.58 4.55
CA GLY A 305 2.10 2.78 3.10
C GLY A 305 2.43 4.22 2.76
N TYR A 306 3.31 4.43 1.80
CA TYR A 306 3.65 5.73 1.23
C TYR A 306 3.26 5.74 -0.23
N LEU A 307 2.45 6.71 -0.62
CA LEU A 307 1.96 6.88 -1.98
C LEU A 307 2.55 8.17 -2.54
N ALA A 308 3.10 8.11 -3.75
CA ALA A 308 3.59 9.28 -4.46
C ALA A 308 3.02 9.33 -5.88
N GLY A 309 2.81 10.54 -6.37
CA GLY A 309 2.18 10.74 -7.66
C GLY A 309 1.99 12.20 -8.04
N GLU A 310 0.95 12.47 -8.83
CA GLU A 310 0.55 13.81 -9.25
C GLU A 310 -0.94 14.06 -9.02
N THR A 311 -1.29 15.33 -8.82
CA THR A 311 -2.67 15.78 -8.63
C THR A 311 -2.91 17.13 -9.29
N THR A 312 -4.10 17.31 -9.87
CA THR A 312 -4.57 18.64 -10.30
C THR A 312 -5.61 19.24 -9.36
N SER A 313 -5.81 18.64 -8.18
CA SER A 313 -6.80 19.08 -7.20
C SER A 313 -6.23 20.14 -6.26
N ALA A 314 -6.74 21.36 -6.37
CA ALA A 314 -6.36 22.46 -5.48
C ALA A 314 -6.84 22.29 -4.03
N THR A 315 -7.96 21.58 -3.85
CA THR A 315 -8.55 21.26 -2.54
C THR A 315 -8.64 19.76 -2.38
N TRP A 316 -7.52 19.16 -2.01
CA TRP A 316 -7.45 17.83 -1.44
C TRP A 316 -7.71 17.90 0.08
N TRP A 317 -8.10 16.80 0.76
CA TRP A 317 -8.12 16.67 2.24
C TRP A 317 -7.11 17.62 2.87
N THR A 318 -7.57 18.58 3.69
CA THR A 318 -6.71 19.63 4.27
C THR A 318 -5.39 19.01 4.72
N ALA A 319 -4.31 19.30 4.01
CA ALA A 319 -3.00 18.66 4.16
C ALA A 319 -2.60 18.66 5.63
N ALA A 320 -2.80 17.52 6.31
CA ALA A 320 -2.57 17.42 7.74
C ALA A 320 -1.07 17.23 7.97
N GLY A 321 -0.38 18.28 8.39
CA GLY A 321 1.02 18.20 8.84
C GLY A 321 2.07 17.98 7.75
N GLY A 322 1.76 18.23 6.47
CA GLY A 322 2.73 18.19 5.37
C GLY A 322 3.51 19.48 5.17
N PHE A 323 4.66 19.41 4.49
CA PHE A 323 5.57 20.53 4.19
C PHE A 323 4.87 21.64 3.37
N GLN A 324 4.32 21.29 2.22
CA GLN A 324 3.56 22.18 1.36
C GLN A 324 2.08 21.77 1.44
N THR A 325 1.27 22.66 2.02
CA THR A 325 -0.14 22.41 2.32
C THR A 325 -1.10 22.97 1.27
N ASN A 326 -0.59 23.73 0.30
CA ASN A 326 -1.36 24.31 -0.79
C ASN A 326 -0.82 23.84 -2.14
N TYR A 327 -1.74 23.51 -3.03
CA TYR A 327 -1.49 23.31 -4.44
C TYR A 327 -0.94 24.60 -5.07
N ALA A 328 0.25 24.52 -5.67
CA ALA A 328 0.94 25.60 -6.34
C ALA A 328 0.77 25.55 -7.87
N GLY A 329 0.49 24.37 -8.43
CA GLY A 329 0.27 24.15 -9.86
C GLY A 329 -0.91 24.96 -10.44
N GLY A 330 -0.74 25.46 -11.67
CA GLY A 330 -1.53 26.59 -12.18
C GLY A 330 -2.22 26.45 -13.53
N THR A 331 -2.30 25.25 -14.14
CA THR A 331 -3.02 25.09 -15.43
C THR A 331 -3.95 23.88 -15.45
N ALA A 332 -4.94 23.89 -16.35
CA ALA A 332 -5.92 22.80 -16.49
C ALA A 332 -5.33 21.46 -16.99
N VAL A 333 -4.03 21.40 -17.26
CA VAL A 333 -3.32 20.23 -17.83
C VAL A 333 -2.05 19.83 -17.06
N GLY A 334 -1.66 20.55 -16.01
CA GLY A 334 -0.45 20.25 -15.22
C GLY A 334 -0.75 20.30 -13.72
N GLY A 335 -0.33 19.25 -13.01
CA GLY A 335 -0.52 19.06 -11.56
C GLY A 335 0.74 19.33 -10.73
N ASP A 336 0.62 19.19 -9.42
CA ASP A 336 1.75 19.14 -8.49
C ASP A 336 2.03 17.69 -8.12
N ALA A 337 3.30 17.38 -7.81
CA ALA A 337 3.61 16.12 -7.18
C ALA A 337 3.01 16.06 -5.78
N PHE A 338 2.71 14.87 -5.28
CA PHE A 338 2.31 14.69 -3.89
C PHE A 338 2.97 13.47 -3.25
N VAL A 339 3.02 13.48 -1.92
CA VAL A 339 3.28 12.29 -1.09
C VAL A 339 2.23 12.19 0.00
N ALA A 340 1.67 11.00 0.18
CA ALA A 340 0.78 10.65 1.26
C ALA A 340 1.34 9.48 2.07
N LYS A 341 1.42 9.61 3.39
CA LYS A 341 1.72 8.50 4.31
C LYS A 341 0.42 8.02 4.94
N ILE A 342 0.12 6.73 4.81
CA ILE A 342 -1.06 6.05 5.34
C ILE A 342 -0.61 5.07 6.43
N SER A 343 -1.34 5.01 7.55
CA SER A 343 -1.02 4.06 8.62
C SER A 343 -1.05 2.61 8.14
N ALA A 344 -0.27 1.73 8.80
CA ALA A 344 -0.19 0.32 8.43
C ALA A 344 -1.56 -0.37 8.37
N ASP A 345 -2.51 0.03 9.21
CA ASP A 345 -3.89 -0.43 9.19
C ASP A 345 -4.73 0.09 7.99
N GLY A 346 -4.19 0.97 7.14
CA GLY A 346 -4.89 1.55 5.98
C GLY A 346 -5.96 2.59 6.31
N THR A 347 -6.20 2.91 7.60
CA THR A 347 -7.35 3.71 8.05
C THR A 347 -7.04 5.17 8.40
N ARG A 348 -5.77 5.56 8.45
CA ARG A 348 -5.36 6.95 8.76
C ARG A 348 -4.45 7.51 7.71
N LEU A 349 -4.78 8.68 7.20
CA LEU A 349 -3.78 9.56 6.60
C LEU A 349 -2.92 10.11 7.75
N ILE A 350 -1.64 9.76 7.75
CA ILE A 350 -0.65 10.27 8.71
C ILE A 350 -0.26 11.69 8.31
N TYR A 351 0.14 11.88 7.05
CA TYR A 351 0.32 13.18 6.44
C TYR A 351 0.08 13.12 4.93
N LEU A 352 -0.14 14.28 4.35
CA LEU A 352 -0.10 14.51 2.90
C LEU A 352 0.59 15.85 2.66
N THR A 353 1.52 15.88 1.71
CA THR A 353 2.17 17.10 1.24
C THR A 353 2.14 17.16 -0.27
N TYR A 354 1.91 18.36 -0.82
CA TYR A 354 2.27 18.65 -2.20
C TYR A 354 3.80 18.84 -2.29
N LEU A 355 4.33 18.80 -3.51
CA LEU A 355 5.70 19.16 -3.83
C LEU A 355 5.72 19.69 -5.26
N GLY A 356 5.63 21.00 -5.43
CA GLY A 356 5.53 21.60 -6.76
C GLY A 356 5.63 23.12 -6.74
N GLY A 357 5.74 23.69 -7.94
CA GLY A 357 5.81 25.12 -8.21
C GLY A 357 4.65 25.57 -9.10
N VAL A 358 4.89 26.54 -10.00
CA VAL A 358 3.83 27.16 -10.82
C VAL A 358 3.37 26.31 -12.01
N SER A 359 4.07 25.23 -12.32
CA SER A 359 3.91 24.42 -13.53
C SER A 359 3.64 22.96 -13.20
N HIS A 360 3.79 22.06 -14.17
CA HIS A 360 3.56 20.63 -13.98
C HIS A 360 4.74 19.98 -13.26
N ASP A 361 4.45 19.28 -12.17
CA ASP A 361 5.37 18.51 -11.36
C ASP A 361 4.76 17.13 -11.06
N ALA A 362 5.56 16.06 -11.14
CA ALA A 362 5.08 14.69 -10.87
C ALA A 362 6.15 13.88 -10.14
N ALA A 363 5.76 13.20 -9.05
CA ALA A 363 6.63 12.22 -8.38
C ALA A 363 6.42 10.84 -8.98
N MET A 364 7.41 10.36 -9.75
CA MET A 364 7.34 9.09 -10.48
C MET A 364 7.82 7.90 -9.65
N ALA A 365 8.71 8.12 -8.67
CA ALA A 365 9.14 7.07 -7.76
C ALA A 365 9.33 7.57 -6.33
N VAL A 366 9.09 6.68 -5.37
CA VAL A 366 9.25 6.91 -3.93
C VAL A 366 10.03 5.76 -3.29
N GLN A 367 10.91 6.11 -2.36
CA GLN A 367 11.60 5.17 -1.46
C GLN A 367 11.59 5.72 -0.03
N VAL A 368 11.66 4.83 0.95
CA VAL A 368 11.68 5.20 2.37
C VAL A 368 12.87 4.52 3.04
N ASP A 369 13.69 5.28 3.76
CA ASP A 369 14.80 4.70 4.51
C ASP A 369 14.37 4.18 5.90
N ALA A 370 15.29 3.52 6.60
CA ALA A 370 15.02 2.94 7.91
C ALA A 370 14.66 3.97 9.00
N SER A 371 14.90 5.27 8.79
CA SER A 371 14.46 6.34 9.69
C SER A 371 13.04 6.84 9.39
N GLY A 372 12.46 6.40 8.27
CA GLY A 372 11.17 6.82 7.76
C GLY A 372 11.25 8.03 6.82
N ALA A 373 12.45 8.53 6.49
CA ALA A 373 12.62 9.65 5.59
C ALA A 373 12.31 9.24 4.14
N VAL A 374 11.65 10.14 3.40
CA VAL A 374 11.09 9.82 2.07
C VAL A 374 11.95 10.43 0.99
N TYR A 375 12.36 9.62 0.02
CA TYR A 375 13.11 10.04 -1.15
C TYR A 375 12.18 9.98 -2.36
N LEU A 376 12.28 10.99 -3.23
CA LEU A 376 11.45 11.15 -4.41
C LEU A 376 12.33 11.47 -5.61
N THR A 377 11.92 10.94 -6.77
CA THR A 377 12.35 11.45 -8.06
C THR A 377 11.14 11.60 -8.98
N GLY A 378 11.30 12.43 -9.99
CA GLY A 378 10.26 12.69 -10.97
C GLY A 378 10.74 13.71 -11.97
N PHE A 379 9.79 14.48 -12.51
CA PHE A 379 10.09 15.64 -13.33
C PHE A 379 9.38 16.89 -12.81
N THR A 380 9.92 18.03 -13.18
CA THR A 380 9.38 19.35 -12.89
C THR A 380 9.55 20.27 -14.10
N ALA A 381 8.46 20.94 -14.48
CA ALA A 381 8.46 22.07 -15.41
C ALA A 381 8.40 23.41 -14.67
N SER A 382 8.48 23.39 -13.32
CA SER A 382 8.37 24.54 -12.45
C SER A 382 9.71 25.21 -12.23
N THR A 383 9.89 26.43 -12.76
CA THR A 383 11.10 27.24 -12.52
C THR A 383 11.29 27.66 -11.04
N ASN A 384 10.24 27.53 -10.24
CA ASN A 384 10.22 27.82 -8.80
C ASN A 384 9.95 26.56 -7.95
N PHE A 385 10.29 25.37 -8.45
CA PHE A 385 10.18 24.13 -7.68
C PHE A 385 10.91 24.27 -6.32
N PRO A 386 10.34 23.74 -5.21
CA PRO A 386 10.96 23.84 -3.90
C PRO A 386 12.35 23.19 -3.87
N THR A 387 13.40 23.99 -3.63
CA THR A 387 14.78 23.50 -3.50
C THR A 387 15.33 23.76 -2.10
N ARG A 388 16.19 22.85 -1.62
CA ARG A 388 16.86 22.96 -0.33
C ARG A 388 18.15 22.16 -0.36
N ASN A 389 19.24 22.71 0.19
CA ASN A 389 20.57 22.07 0.17
C ASN A 389 20.94 21.50 -1.21
N ALA A 390 20.56 22.22 -2.26
CA ALA A 390 20.49 21.69 -3.60
C ALA A 390 21.87 21.65 -4.26
N PHE A 391 22.20 20.53 -4.90
CA PHE A 391 23.28 20.48 -5.88
C PHE A 391 23.07 21.52 -7.00
N ARG A 392 21.82 21.69 -7.44
CA ARG A 392 21.38 22.71 -8.41
C ARG A 392 20.04 23.31 -7.97
N SER A 393 20.01 24.63 -7.80
CA SER A 393 18.84 25.37 -7.31
C SER A 393 18.03 26.07 -8.42
N VAL A 394 18.44 25.93 -9.69
CA VAL A 394 17.79 26.57 -10.85
C VAL A 394 17.67 25.54 -11.97
N MET A 395 16.48 25.48 -12.58
CA MET A 395 16.22 24.64 -13.75
C MET A 395 17.18 24.97 -14.90
N ALA A 396 17.62 23.92 -15.60
CA ALA A 396 18.55 24.00 -16.69
C ALA A 396 17.87 24.41 -18.02
N GLY A 397 18.70 24.69 -19.03
CA GLY A 397 18.23 24.90 -20.39
C GLY A 397 17.68 26.30 -20.73
N PRO A 398 17.62 26.63 -22.03
CA PRO A 398 17.04 27.88 -22.49
C PRO A 398 15.51 27.86 -22.37
N VAL A 399 14.93 29.02 -22.09
CA VAL A 399 13.47 29.19 -22.22
C VAL A 399 13.08 28.97 -23.67
N ASP A 400 12.22 27.99 -23.95
CA ASP A 400 11.63 27.79 -25.26
C ASP A 400 10.73 28.98 -25.59
N PRO A 401 11.02 29.79 -26.63
CA PRO A 401 10.20 30.95 -26.99
C PRO A 401 8.75 30.60 -27.35
N ALA A 402 8.46 29.36 -27.75
CA ALA A 402 7.12 28.89 -28.07
C ALA A 402 6.29 28.54 -26.83
N LEU A 403 6.95 28.03 -25.78
CA LEU A 403 6.31 27.59 -24.53
C LEU A 403 6.42 28.64 -23.41
N GLY A 404 7.37 29.57 -23.51
CA GLY A 404 7.65 30.56 -22.47
C GLY A 404 8.25 29.95 -21.19
N ALA A 405 8.71 28.70 -21.23
CA ALA A 405 9.32 27.98 -20.12
C ALA A 405 10.58 27.22 -20.59
N PRO A 406 11.56 26.99 -19.70
CA PRO A 406 12.65 26.04 -19.98
C PRO A 406 12.13 24.61 -20.19
N PRO A 407 12.93 23.71 -20.77
CA PRO A 407 12.58 22.29 -20.82
C PRO A 407 12.48 21.71 -19.41
N LEU A 408 11.71 20.62 -19.25
CA LEU A 408 11.53 19.99 -17.94
C LEU A 408 12.82 19.31 -17.48
N ASP A 409 13.11 19.43 -16.19
CA ASP A 409 14.23 18.76 -15.53
C ASP A 409 13.72 17.63 -14.63
N ALA A 410 14.56 16.61 -14.42
CA ALA A 410 14.34 15.68 -13.32
C ALA A 410 14.55 16.41 -11.98
N PHE A 411 13.94 15.91 -10.92
CA PHE A 411 14.26 16.36 -9.56
C PHE A 411 14.62 15.19 -8.65
N VAL A 412 15.40 15.46 -7.61
CA VAL A 412 15.59 14.54 -6.48
C VAL A 412 15.31 15.29 -5.19
N ALA A 413 14.40 14.76 -4.37
CA ALA A 413 14.03 15.35 -3.09
C ALA A 413 14.07 14.31 -1.97
N LYS A 414 14.36 14.78 -0.76
CA LYS A 414 14.25 14.03 0.48
C LYS A 414 13.43 14.82 1.50
N LEU A 415 12.36 14.21 2.00
CA LEU A 415 11.50 14.76 3.05
C LEU A 415 11.82 14.12 4.40
N SER A 416 11.60 14.89 5.47
CA SER A 416 11.65 14.39 6.84
C SER A 416 10.68 13.22 7.05
N PRO A 417 10.90 12.34 8.03
CA PRO A 417 9.96 11.26 8.36
C PRO A 417 8.54 11.71 8.73
N ALA A 418 8.41 12.96 9.20
CA ALA A 418 7.12 13.58 9.51
C ALA A 418 6.43 14.18 8.27
N GLY A 419 7.15 14.30 7.14
CA GLY A 419 6.64 14.88 5.89
C GLY A 419 6.50 16.40 5.91
N ASP A 420 7.02 17.06 6.95
CA ASP A 420 6.86 18.50 7.23
C ASP A 420 8.08 19.35 6.88
N ASP A 421 9.18 18.74 6.45
CA ASP A 421 10.41 19.44 6.07
C ASP A 421 11.10 18.80 4.86
N LEU A 422 11.70 19.63 4.00
CA LEU A 422 12.63 19.17 2.97
C LEU A 422 14.04 19.08 3.57
N GLU A 423 14.61 17.88 3.65
CA GLU A 423 16.01 17.72 4.03
C GLU A 423 16.93 18.17 2.90
N TYR A 424 16.60 17.79 1.67
CA TYR A 424 17.15 18.38 0.45
C TYR A 424 16.16 18.27 -0.72
N SER A 425 16.34 19.11 -1.73
CA SER A 425 15.64 19.04 -3.01
C SER A 425 16.43 19.79 -4.07
N THR A 426 16.69 19.15 -5.21
CA THR A 426 17.52 19.66 -6.30
C THR A 426 16.93 19.34 -7.67
N TYR A 427 17.18 20.23 -8.63
CA TYR A 427 17.01 19.90 -10.05
C TYR A 427 18.17 19.01 -10.53
N PHE A 428 17.91 18.23 -11.58
CA PHE A 428 18.89 17.44 -12.31
C PHE A 428 18.49 17.37 -13.80
N GLY A 429 19.27 18.02 -14.65
CA GLY A 429 18.99 18.10 -16.08
C GLY A 429 19.89 19.13 -16.79
N GLY A 430 19.69 19.25 -18.10
CA GLY A 430 20.50 19.97 -19.06
C GLY A 430 19.69 20.90 -19.97
N ASP A 431 19.99 20.94 -21.26
CA ASP A 431 19.40 21.85 -22.24
C ASP A 431 18.17 21.30 -22.98
N GLY A 432 17.81 20.05 -22.71
CA GLY A 432 16.67 19.33 -23.26
C GLY A 432 15.76 18.81 -22.14
N ILE A 433 14.91 17.84 -22.49
CA ILE A 433 13.97 17.20 -21.57
C ILE A 433 14.71 16.13 -20.77
N ASP A 434 14.60 16.18 -19.44
CA ASP A 434 15.15 15.21 -18.52
C ASP A 434 14.05 14.71 -17.56
N GLU A 435 13.81 13.40 -17.53
CA GLU A 435 12.79 12.80 -16.63
C GLU A 435 13.42 11.77 -15.71
N GLY A 436 13.24 11.92 -14.40
CA GLY A 436 13.55 10.89 -13.43
C GLY A 436 12.39 9.91 -13.29
N ILE A 437 12.59 8.65 -13.68
CA ILE A 437 11.52 7.64 -13.72
C ILE A 437 11.59 6.71 -12.51
N ALA A 438 12.79 6.29 -12.10
CA ALA A 438 12.96 5.36 -11.00
C ALA A 438 14.07 5.78 -10.04
N LEU A 439 13.92 5.36 -8.78
CA LEU A 439 14.78 5.72 -7.66
C LEU A 439 15.04 4.48 -6.78
N ALA A 440 16.29 4.33 -6.36
CA ALA A 440 16.71 3.43 -5.30
C ALA A 440 17.60 4.17 -4.30
N VAL A 441 17.60 3.74 -3.05
CA VAL A 441 18.41 4.31 -1.98
C VAL A 441 19.27 3.21 -1.37
N ASP A 442 20.56 3.46 -1.25
CA ASP A 442 21.46 2.47 -0.65
C ASP A 442 21.47 2.53 0.89
N GLY A 443 22.13 1.55 1.53
CA GLY A 443 22.22 1.49 2.99
C GLY A 443 22.97 2.65 3.67
N SER A 444 23.60 3.54 2.89
CA SER A 444 24.22 4.77 3.37
C SER A 444 23.37 6.02 3.14
N GLY A 445 22.14 5.86 2.64
CA GLY A 445 21.21 6.96 2.36
C GLY A 445 21.49 7.70 1.06
N ARG A 446 22.31 7.15 0.15
CA ARG A 446 22.58 7.78 -1.16
C ARG A 446 21.50 7.39 -2.15
N ALA A 447 20.88 8.40 -2.76
CA ALA A 447 19.89 8.22 -3.83
C ALA A 447 20.57 7.94 -5.16
N VAL A 448 20.08 6.92 -5.88
CA VAL A 448 20.41 6.62 -7.28
C VAL A 448 19.14 6.71 -8.10
N ILE A 449 19.15 7.54 -9.14
CA ILE A 449 18.03 7.70 -10.06
C ILE A 449 18.40 7.27 -11.48
N THR A 450 17.39 6.88 -12.23
CA THR A 450 17.48 6.64 -13.68
C THR A 450 16.25 7.17 -14.38
N GLY A 451 16.35 7.31 -15.68
CA GLY A 451 15.34 7.92 -16.52
C GLY A 451 15.85 8.08 -17.93
N PHE A 452 15.40 9.13 -18.62
CA PHE A 452 15.90 9.49 -19.94
C PHE A 452 16.20 10.98 -20.05
N THR A 453 17.08 11.32 -21.00
CA THR A 453 17.55 12.66 -21.27
C THR A 453 17.64 12.89 -22.78
N ASP A 454 17.12 14.03 -23.24
CA ASP A 454 17.37 14.57 -24.58
C ASP A 454 18.45 15.68 -24.53
N SER A 455 19.04 15.92 -23.36
CA SER A 455 20.01 16.97 -23.10
C SER A 455 21.40 16.60 -23.61
N THR A 456 22.08 17.55 -24.24
CA THR A 456 23.47 17.40 -24.71
C THR A 456 24.52 17.77 -23.68
N ASN A 457 24.09 18.33 -22.54
CA ASN A 457 24.97 18.86 -21.51
C ASN A 457 24.53 18.45 -20.07
N LEU A 458 24.09 17.21 -19.91
CA LEU A 458 23.70 16.65 -18.61
C LEU A 458 24.82 16.86 -17.58
N PRO A 459 24.53 17.19 -16.31
CA PRO A 459 25.56 17.25 -15.27
C PRO A 459 26.23 15.87 -15.10
N LEU A 460 27.53 15.80 -15.38
CA LEU A 460 28.32 14.56 -15.31
C LEU A 460 29.30 14.54 -14.13
N ALA A 461 29.40 13.38 -13.46
CA ALA A 461 30.41 13.10 -12.45
C ALA A 461 30.95 11.67 -12.66
N ARG A 462 32.26 11.55 -12.89
CA ARG A 462 32.93 10.25 -13.16
C ARG A 462 32.17 9.37 -14.20
N PRO A 463 31.75 9.92 -15.35
CA PRO A 463 30.88 9.21 -16.29
C PRO A 463 31.56 7.99 -16.91
N VAL A 464 30.78 6.94 -17.18
CA VAL A 464 31.19 5.83 -18.06
C VAL A 464 31.00 6.21 -19.53
N GLN A 465 29.93 6.94 -19.84
CA GLN A 465 29.62 7.53 -21.13
C GLN A 465 29.45 9.04 -20.94
N GLY A 466 30.40 9.81 -21.50
CA GLY A 466 30.52 11.26 -21.28
C GLY A 466 29.74 12.16 -22.23
N GLU A 467 29.11 11.58 -23.25
CA GLU A 467 28.38 12.31 -24.30
C GLU A 467 27.12 11.50 -24.67
N PRO A 468 26.02 12.14 -25.08
CA PRO A 468 24.86 11.43 -25.61
C PRO A 468 25.25 10.69 -26.90
N ALA A 469 24.75 9.47 -27.06
CA ALA A 469 24.95 8.65 -28.23
C ALA A 469 23.79 8.76 -29.24
N GLY A 470 22.59 9.13 -28.76
CA GLY A 470 21.37 9.31 -29.55
C GLY A 470 20.64 10.61 -29.24
N GLY A 471 19.45 10.76 -29.83
CA GLY A 471 18.57 11.91 -29.56
C GLY A 471 17.81 11.83 -28.23
N ARG A 472 17.87 10.66 -27.57
CA ARG A 472 17.32 10.37 -26.25
C ARG A 472 18.08 9.19 -25.67
N ASP A 473 18.81 9.41 -24.58
CA ASP A 473 19.57 8.36 -23.91
C ASP A 473 18.98 8.08 -22.53
N ALA A 474 19.17 6.87 -22.01
CA ALA A 474 18.96 6.65 -20.58
C ALA A 474 20.06 7.40 -19.81
N PHE A 475 19.81 7.72 -18.55
CA PHE A 475 20.87 8.20 -17.65
C PHE A 475 20.86 7.44 -16.33
N VAL A 476 21.99 7.49 -15.63
CA VAL A 476 22.10 7.08 -14.22
C VAL A 476 22.75 8.22 -13.46
N ALA A 477 22.23 8.56 -12.28
CA ALA A 477 22.82 9.58 -11.41
C ALA A 477 22.74 9.17 -9.93
N ARG A 478 23.84 9.37 -9.19
CA ARG A 478 23.96 9.09 -7.75
C ARG A 478 24.31 10.37 -7.00
N PHE A 479 23.57 10.64 -5.94
CA PHE A 479 23.76 11.80 -5.08
C PHE A 479 24.38 11.41 -3.73
N SER A 480 25.06 12.36 -3.08
CA SER A 480 25.43 12.22 -1.67
C SER A 480 24.19 12.10 -0.79
N ALA A 481 24.34 11.52 0.41
CA ALA A 481 23.22 11.28 1.32
C ALA A 481 22.52 12.57 1.80
N ASP A 482 23.21 13.71 1.73
CA ASP A 482 22.68 15.04 2.02
C ASP A 482 22.18 15.79 0.76
N GLY A 483 22.25 15.16 -0.42
CA GLY A 483 21.82 15.72 -1.70
C GLY A 483 22.71 16.84 -2.27
N SER A 484 23.80 17.22 -1.57
CA SER A 484 24.61 18.38 -1.92
C SER A 484 25.60 18.14 -3.07
N GLN A 485 25.93 16.87 -3.37
CA GLN A 485 26.92 16.49 -4.37
C GLN A 485 26.39 15.43 -5.32
N LEU A 486 26.75 15.57 -6.60
CA LEU A 486 26.64 14.53 -7.61
C LEU A 486 27.89 13.65 -7.56
N LEU A 487 27.74 12.40 -7.12
CA LEU A 487 28.85 11.47 -6.91
C LEU A 487 29.20 10.67 -8.16
N PHE A 488 28.18 10.34 -8.94
CA PHE A 488 28.29 9.64 -10.22
C PHE A 488 27.14 10.09 -11.12
N SER A 489 27.41 10.31 -12.40
CA SER A 489 26.36 10.35 -13.41
C SER A 489 26.92 10.08 -14.80
N THR A 490 26.10 9.46 -15.63
CA THR A 490 26.48 9.02 -16.97
C THR A 490 25.27 9.01 -17.88
N TYR A 491 25.51 9.28 -19.17
CA TYR A 491 24.61 8.81 -20.22
C TYR A 491 24.66 7.28 -20.30
N LEU A 492 23.65 6.66 -20.89
CA LEU A 492 23.56 5.23 -21.12
C LEU A 492 22.69 4.96 -22.34
N GLY A 493 23.32 4.75 -23.49
CA GLY A 493 22.57 4.53 -24.73
C GLY A 493 23.46 4.26 -25.95
N GLY A 494 22.80 4.12 -27.08
CA GLY A 494 23.37 4.02 -28.41
C GLY A 494 22.76 5.08 -29.35
N THR A 495 22.71 4.81 -30.64
CA THR A 495 22.34 5.84 -31.64
C THR A 495 20.86 6.18 -31.71
N ASN A 496 19.99 5.36 -31.11
CA ASN A 496 18.54 5.53 -31.11
C ASN A 496 18.03 5.81 -29.68
N ALA A 497 16.71 5.86 -29.50
CA ALA A 497 16.12 6.16 -28.21
C ALA A 497 16.36 5.02 -27.19
N ASP A 498 16.83 5.42 -26.01
CA ASP A 498 17.08 4.55 -24.87
C ASP A 498 16.47 5.16 -23.60
N HIS A 499 15.83 4.34 -22.76
CA HIS A 499 15.16 4.81 -21.56
C HIS A 499 15.46 3.90 -20.37
N GLY A 500 15.89 4.48 -19.25
CA GLY A 500 15.94 3.80 -17.95
C GLY A 500 14.57 3.84 -17.29
N THR A 501 13.98 2.67 -17.01
CA THR A 501 12.62 2.56 -16.43
C THR A 501 12.63 2.02 -15.00
N GLY A 502 13.70 1.32 -14.61
CA GLY A 502 13.85 0.78 -13.26
C GLY A 502 15.29 0.89 -12.76
N VAL A 503 15.45 1.14 -11.46
CA VAL A 503 16.73 1.06 -10.76
C VAL A 503 16.56 0.35 -9.42
N ALA A 504 17.55 -0.47 -9.06
CA ALA A 504 17.67 -1.11 -7.76
C ALA A 504 19.12 -1.08 -7.27
N VAL A 505 19.32 -1.00 -5.96
CA VAL A 505 20.64 -1.16 -5.34
C VAL A 505 20.64 -2.43 -4.50
N ASP A 506 21.56 -3.34 -4.78
CA ASP A 506 21.65 -4.59 -4.04
C ASP A 506 22.42 -4.44 -2.71
N PRO A 507 22.41 -5.44 -1.83
CA PRO A 507 23.11 -5.38 -0.54
C PRO A 507 24.63 -5.22 -0.63
N LEU A 508 25.24 -5.44 -1.80
CA LEU A 508 26.67 -5.21 -2.06
C LEU A 508 26.93 -3.79 -2.57
N GLY A 509 25.90 -2.96 -2.72
CA GLY A 509 25.98 -1.58 -3.21
C GLY A 509 26.05 -1.47 -4.74
N ARG A 510 25.81 -2.57 -5.47
CA ARG A 510 25.80 -2.55 -6.94
C ARG A 510 24.47 -2.01 -7.44
N VAL A 511 24.51 -1.23 -8.51
CA VAL A 511 23.32 -0.59 -9.11
C VAL A 511 22.88 -1.41 -10.30
N TRP A 512 21.64 -1.87 -10.26
CA TRP A 512 20.99 -2.52 -11.39
C TRP A 512 20.02 -1.55 -12.05
N ILE A 513 20.08 -1.47 -13.38
CA ILE A 513 19.20 -0.66 -14.21
C ILE A 513 18.49 -1.59 -15.18
N ALA A 514 17.20 -1.39 -15.38
CA ALA A 514 16.47 -1.97 -16.48
C ALA A 514 15.80 -0.87 -17.30
N GLY A 515 15.55 -1.17 -18.56
CA GLY A 515 15.01 -0.19 -19.48
C GLY A 515 14.63 -0.76 -20.82
N VAL A 516 14.38 0.13 -21.76
CA VAL A 516 14.04 -0.18 -23.15
C VAL A 516 15.02 0.52 -24.07
N THR A 517 15.48 -0.19 -25.10
CA THR A 517 16.47 0.30 -26.06
C THR A 517 16.02 0.03 -27.49
N GLN A 518 16.12 1.04 -28.36
CA GLN A 518 16.00 0.90 -29.81
C GLN A 518 17.37 0.82 -30.50
N SER A 519 18.45 0.86 -29.71
CA SER A 519 19.81 1.01 -30.17
C SER A 519 20.45 -0.35 -30.44
N THR A 520 20.74 -0.62 -31.72
CA THR A 520 21.49 -1.83 -32.13
C THR A 520 22.94 -1.82 -31.63
N ASN A 521 23.44 -0.65 -31.24
CA ASN A 521 24.76 -0.41 -30.67
C ASN A 521 24.72 -0.06 -29.17
N PHE A 522 23.65 -0.41 -28.46
CA PHE A 522 23.59 -0.22 -27.01
C PHE A 522 24.80 -0.89 -26.31
N PRO A 523 25.42 -0.27 -25.30
CA PRO A 523 26.60 -0.82 -24.64
C PRO A 523 26.33 -2.20 -24.03
N THR A 524 27.16 -3.20 -24.35
CA THR A 524 27.09 -4.54 -23.75
C THR A 524 28.40 -4.91 -23.06
N VAL A 525 28.31 -5.57 -21.91
CA VAL A 525 29.45 -6.04 -21.11
C VAL A 525 29.06 -7.37 -20.50
N GLN A 526 29.82 -8.44 -20.78
CA GLN A 526 29.47 -9.81 -20.33
C GLN A 526 27.99 -10.18 -20.56
N PRO A 527 27.40 -9.91 -21.75
CA PRO A 527 25.97 -10.07 -21.96
C PRO A 527 25.53 -11.53 -21.92
N ILE A 528 24.33 -11.79 -21.38
CA ILE A 528 23.63 -13.07 -21.57
C ILE A 528 23.06 -13.14 -23.00
N GLN A 529 22.43 -12.05 -23.46
CA GLN A 529 21.97 -11.84 -24.82
C GLN A 529 22.75 -10.66 -25.43
N PRO A 530 23.68 -10.90 -26.37
CA PRO A 530 24.61 -9.90 -26.87
C PRO A 530 24.04 -8.98 -27.96
N ARG A 531 22.83 -9.25 -28.44
CA ARG A 531 22.22 -8.53 -29.57
C ARG A 531 20.75 -8.27 -29.33
N ILE A 532 20.29 -7.11 -29.81
CA ILE A 532 18.88 -6.75 -29.89
C ILE A 532 18.14 -7.66 -30.87
N ASN A 533 16.86 -7.92 -30.62
CA ASN A 533 15.96 -8.75 -31.41
C ASN A 533 16.45 -10.20 -31.64
N ASP A 534 17.23 -10.76 -30.71
CA ASP A 534 17.95 -12.03 -30.90
C ASP A 534 17.52 -13.13 -29.91
N PRO A 535 16.54 -13.98 -30.25
CA PRO A 535 16.11 -15.07 -29.38
C PRO A 535 17.08 -16.26 -29.34
N THR A 536 17.97 -16.45 -30.34
CA THR A 536 18.76 -17.71 -30.52
C THR A 536 20.11 -17.60 -31.25
N GLY A 537 20.66 -16.40 -31.47
CA GLY A 537 21.95 -16.16 -32.14
C GLY A 537 21.91 -16.07 -33.67
N GLY A 538 20.72 -16.03 -34.29
CA GLY A 538 20.53 -16.15 -35.75
C GLY A 538 19.71 -15.02 -36.38
N ALA A 539 20.35 -14.28 -37.30
CA ALA A 539 19.86 -13.19 -38.16
C ALA A 539 18.97 -12.13 -37.50
N THR A 540 19.54 -10.93 -37.36
CA THR A 540 18.87 -9.70 -36.92
C THR A 540 17.70 -9.35 -37.81
N ASN A 541 16.56 -9.06 -37.19
CA ASN A 541 15.57 -8.21 -37.83
C ASN A 541 16.19 -6.81 -37.91
N VAL A 542 16.28 -6.22 -39.10
CA VAL A 542 16.68 -4.81 -39.33
C VAL A 542 15.60 -3.81 -38.87
N ASN A 543 14.64 -4.26 -38.06
CA ASN A 543 13.58 -3.41 -37.55
C ASN A 543 14.08 -2.71 -36.27
N THR A 544 13.78 -1.42 -36.15
CA THR A 544 14.08 -0.59 -34.97
C THR A 544 13.13 -0.91 -33.81
N LEU A 545 12.65 -2.15 -33.70
CA LEU A 545 11.79 -2.57 -32.60
C LEU A 545 12.66 -2.66 -31.34
N PRO A 546 12.16 -2.15 -30.20
CA PRO A 546 12.96 -2.10 -29.00
C PRO A 546 13.00 -3.46 -28.28
N ASP A 547 14.13 -3.74 -27.62
CA ASP A 547 14.21 -4.78 -26.59
C ASP A 547 14.32 -4.15 -25.21
N ALA A 548 14.04 -4.96 -24.18
CA ALA A 548 14.46 -4.59 -22.84
C ALA A 548 15.98 -4.69 -22.72
N PHE A 549 16.58 -3.86 -21.86
CA PHE A 549 17.97 -4.02 -21.45
C PHE A 549 18.07 -4.17 -19.94
N VAL A 550 19.16 -4.80 -19.49
CA VAL A 550 19.56 -4.84 -18.08
C VAL A 550 21.04 -4.51 -17.97
N VAL A 551 21.36 -3.57 -17.08
CA VAL A 551 22.71 -3.08 -16.82
C VAL A 551 23.01 -3.20 -15.33
N ARG A 552 24.27 -3.52 -14.97
CA ARG A 552 24.77 -3.47 -13.60
C ARG A 552 26.07 -2.68 -13.52
N PHE A 553 26.09 -1.71 -12.62
CA PHE A 553 27.31 -1.04 -12.16
C PHE A 553 27.80 -1.63 -10.84
N SER A 554 29.11 -1.67 -10.66
CA SER A 554 29.77 -2.01 -9.41
C SER A 554 29.44 -0.98 -8.31
N ALA A 555 29.80 -1.28 -7.07
CA ALA A 555 29.70 -0.32 -5.97
C ALA A 555 30.63 0.90 -6.12
N LEU A 556 31.58 0.86 -7.06
CA LEU A 556 32.48 1.95 -7.42
C LEU A 556 32.05 2.68 -8.71
N ASP A 557 30.85 2.35 -9.21
CA ASP A 557 30.21 2.90 -10.41
C ASP A 557 30.89 2.48 -11.74
N GLU A 558 31.53 1.31 -11.77
CA GLU A 558 32.08 0.72 -12.99
C GLU A 558 31.06 -0.19 -13.68
N LEU A 559 30.90 -0.10 -15.01
CA LEU A 559 29.99 -0.96 -15.76
C LEU A 559 30.50 -2.41 -15.80
N GLU A 560 29.82 -3.34 -15.13
CA GLU A 560 30.24 -4.75 -14.99
C GLU A 560 29.43 -5.72 -15.87
N PHE A 561 28.18 -5.38 -16.15
CA PHE A 561 27.25 -6.23 -16.88
C PHE A 561 26.27 -5.37 -17.68
N ALA A 562 26.01 -5.74 -18.92
CA ALA A 562 24.99 -5.12 -19.75
C ALA A 562 24.54 -6.11 -20.83
N THR A 563 23.24 -6.39 -20.88
CA THR A 563 22.61 -7.38 -21.76
C THR A 563 21.31 -6.86 -22.33
N PHE A 564 20.93 -7.36 -23.51
CA PHE A 564 19.54 -7.30 -23.97
C PHE A 564 18.69 -8.37 -23.26
N LEU A 565 17.37 -8.21 -23.33
CA LEU A 565 16.36 -9.17 -22.88
C LEU A 565 15.13 -9.03 -23.79
N GLY A 566 14.97 -9.96 -24.73
CA GLY A 566 13.89 -9.89 -25.70
C GLY A 566 13.92 -11.02 -26.74
N GLY A 567 12.89 -11.05 -27.60
CA GLY A 567 12.77 -11.87 -28.79
C GLY A 567 12.68 -10.99 -30.05
N ARG A 568 11.94 -11.40 -31.08
CA ARG A 568 11.96 -10.72 -32.40
C ARG A 568 11.13 -9.44 -32.52
N PHE A 569 10.31 -9.15 -31.52
CA PHE A 569 9.37 -8.03 -31.50
C PHE A 569 9.62 -7.14 -30.28
N THR A 570 8.77 -6.12 -30.09
CA THR A 570 8.89 -5.17 -28.99
C THR A 570 8.93 -5.88 -27.64
N ASP A 571 9.98 -5.64 -26.88
CA ASP A 571 10.12 -6.06 -25.49
C ASP A 571 10.53 -4.86 -24.64
N ALA A 572 9.92 -4.70 -23.48
CA ALA A 572 10.17 -3.55 -22.62
C ALA A 572 10.19 -3.95 -21.16
N ALA A 573 11.28 -3.64 -20.45
CA ALA A 573 11.31 -3.70 -19.01
C ALA A 573 10.64 -2.45 -18.42
N ALA A 574 9.78 -2.65 -17.44
CA ALA A 574 9.15 -1.57 -16.69
C ALA A 574 9.79 -1.38 -15.31
N ARG A 575 10.25 -2.46 -14.67
CA ARG A 575 10.80 -2.42 -13.32
C ARG A 575 11.90 -3.44 -13.09
N ILE A 576 12.83 -3.09 -12.19
CA ILE A 576 13.83 -3.99 -11.63
C ILE A 576 13.88 -3.86 -10.10
N VAL A 577 13.95 -4.98 -9.38
CA VAL A 577 14.24 -5.01 -7.93
C VAL A 577 15.27 -6.09 -7.62
N THR A 578 15.84 -6.08 -6.41
CA THR A 578 16.83 -7.09 -5.98
C THR A 578 16.41 -7.80 -4.70
N ASP A 579 16.73 -9.09 -4.59
CA ASP A 579 16.60 -9.82 -3.32
C ASP A 579 17.80 -9.62 -2.39
N ALA A 580 17.72 -10.16 -1.17
CA ALA A 580 18.80 -10.10 -0.18
C ALA A 580 20.08 -10.84 -0.60
N ASN A 581 20.02 -11.71 -1.62
CA ASN A 581 21.19 -12.37 -2.19
C ASN A 581 21.80 -11.56 -3.35
N GLY A 582 21.18 -10.44 -3.72
CA GLY A 582 21.58 -9.57 -4.82
C GLY A 582 21.17 -10.07 -6.20
N ASN A 583 20.26 -11.04 -6.30
CA ASN A 583 19.67 -11.42 -7.59
C ASN A 583 18.71 -10.32 -8.03
N ALA A 584 18.72 -9.97 -9.31
CA ALA A 584 17.82 -8.99 -9.87
C ALA A 584 16.58 -9.66 -10.49
N TYR A 585 15.44 -9.00 -10.38
CA TYR A 585 14.16 -9.43 -10.93
C TYR A 585 13.64 -8.32 -11.82
N VAL A 586 13.34 -8.63 -13.08
CA VAL A 586 12.87 -7.68 -14.08
C VAL A 586 11.48 -8.08 -14.52
N ALA A 587 10.54 -7.14 -14.53
CA ALA A 587 9.22 -7.34 -15.10
C ALA A 587 8.94 -6.31 -16.18
N GLY A 588 8.06 -6.68 -17.10
CA GLY A 588 7.67 -5.84 -18.20
C GLY A 588 6.73 -6.56 -19.16
N THR A 589 6.74 -6.12 -20.40
CA THR A 589 5.85 -6.61 -21.46
C THR A 589 6.67 -7.15 -22.62
N THR A 590 6.18 -8.23 -23.24
CA THR A 590 6.77 -8.82 -24.44
C THR A 590 5.71 -9.01 -25.53
N GLU A 591 5.96 -8.47 -26.73
CA GLU A 591 5.21 -8.81 -27.95
C GLU A 591 5.82 -10.03 -28.67
N SER A 592 6.94 -10.54 -28.15
CA SER A 592 7.73 -11.62 -28.73
C SER A 592 7.20 -13.00 -28.34
N SER A 593 6.67 -13.75 -29.31
CA SER A 593 6.32 -15.18 -29.12
C SER A 593 7.54 -16.08 -28.84
N ASP A 594 8.73 -15.58 -29.12
CA ASP A 594 10.03 -16.20 -28.93
C ASP A 594 10.85 -15.53 -27.81
N PHE A 595 10.20 -14.78 -26.92
CA PHE A 595 10.83 -14.24 -25.72
C PHE A 595 11.56 -15.34 -24.93
N PRO A 596 12.76 -15.09 -24.40
CA PRO A 596 13.55 -16.12 -23.73
C PRO A 596 12.87 -16.59 -22.44
N VAL A 597 12.27 -17.79 -22.48
CA VAL A 597 11.65 -18.47 -21.34
C VAL A 597 12.48 -19.69 -20.93
N THR A 598 12.61 -19.93 -19.63
CA THR A 598 13.49 -21.01 -19.10
C THR A 598 12.75 -22.07 -18.30
N THR A 599 11.50 -21.81 -17.92
CA THR A 599 10.65 -22.76 -17.19
C THR A 599 9.45 -23.15 -18.04
N THR A 600 9.33 -24.43 -18.36
CA THR A 600 8.11 -25.03 -18.94
C THR A 600 7.46 -25.93 -17.90
N ASN A 601 6.54 -25.42 -17.06
CA ASN A 601 5.43 -26.22 -16.55
C ASN A 601 4.45 -25.44 -15.66
N LEU A 602 3.18 -25.47 -16.05
CA LEU A 602 2.07 -25.94 -15.21
C LEU A 602 1.05 -26.61 -16.14
N ALA A 603 0.36 -27.65 -15.67
CA ALA A 603 -0.65 -28.41 -16.40
C ALA A 603 -1.68 -27.47 -17.08
N GLY A 604 -1.48 -27.20 -18.38
CA GLY A 604 -2.38 -26.39 -19.21
C GLY A 604 -2.04 -24.90 -19.36
N ALA A 605 -1.01 -24.36 -18.71
CA ALA A 605 -0.54 -22.99 -18.95
C ALA A 605 0.68 -22.98 -19.89
N VAL A 606 0.48 -22.56 -21.15
CA VAL A 606 1.56 -22.21 -22.08
C VAL A 606 2.20 -20.89 -21.65
N TRP A 607 3.41 -20.93 -21.07
CA TRP A 607 4.16 -19.76 -20.61
C TRP A 607 4.93 -19.09 -21.76
N THR A 608 4.19 -18.62 -22.75
CA THR A 608 4.70 -17.86 -23.90
C THR A 608 3.72 -16.74 -24.19
N ASN A 609 4.14 -15.70 -24.92
CA ASN A 609 3.20 -14.71 -25.42
C ASN A 609 2.12 -15.39 -26.28
N ARG A 610 0.84 -15.16 -25.97
CA ARG A 610 -0.32 -15.75 -26.67
C ARG A 610 -1.18 -14.71 -27.38
N GLY A 611 -0.77 -13.44 -27.36
CA GLY A 611 -1.60 -12.33 -27.79
C GLY A 611 -0.80 -11.19 -28.41
N LEU A 612 -1.30 -9.98 -28.20
CA LEU A 612 -0.71 -8.75 -28.70
C LEU A 612 0.45 -8.25 -27.81
N GLY A 613 0.63 -8.86 -26.64
CA GLY A 613 1.75 -8.65 -25.74
C GLY A 613 1.37 -9.11 -24.34
N ASP A 614 2.30 -9.79 -23.65
CA ASP A 614 2.06 -10.42 -22.36
C ASP A 614 3.11 -10.03 -21.33
N TRP A 615 2.83 -10.30 -20.06
CA TRP A 615 3.71 -9.96 -18.93
C TRP A 615 4.89 -10.91 -18.94
N PHE A 616 6.08 -10.41 -18.65
CA PHE A 616 7.21 -11.26 -18.30
C PHE A 616 7.76 -10.96 -16.91
N VAL A 617 8.37 -11.98 -16.30
CA VAL A 617 9.26 -11.83 -15.14
C VAL A 617 10.51 -12.64 -15.39
N THR A 618 11.68 -11.99 -15.34
CA THR A 618 13.01 -12.61 -15.49
C THR A 618 13.82 -12.42 -14.21
N LYS A 619 14.33 -13.51 -13.65
CA LYS A 619 15.29 -13.49 -12.53
C LYS A 619 16.71 -13.69 -13.05
N ILE A 620 17.59 -12.77 -12.69
CA ILE A 620 18.99 -12.69 -13.09
C ILE A 620 19.86 -12.91 -11.85
N PRO A 621 20.87 -13.80 -11.92
CA PRO A 621 21.67 -14.10 -10.75
C PRO A 621 22.55 -12.92 -10.34
N ALA A 622 22.82 -12.84 -9.03
CA ALA A 622 23.68 -11.80 -8.46
C ALA A 622 25.10 -11.81 -9.04
N GLN A 623 25.60 -13.00 -9.40
CA GLN A 623 26.88 -13.20 -10.08
C GLN A 623 26.62 -13.26 -11.58
N GLY A 624 27.52 -12.72 -12.40
CA GLY A 624 27.41 -12.88 -13.86
C GLY A 624 27.27 -14.36 -14.22
N SER A 625 26.29 -14.71 -15.04
CA SER A 625 26.01 -16.08 -15.48
C SER A 625 25.94 -16.15 -17.00
N THR A 626 25.97 -17.37 -17.53
CA THR A 626 25.72 -17.64 -18.95
C THR A 626 24.22 -17.74 -19.28
N GLY A 627 23.31 -17.38 -18.35
CA GLY A 627 21.86 -17.56 -18.53
C GLY A 627 21.00 -17.11 -17.35
N TRP A 628 19.69 -16.93 -17.60
CA TRP A 628 18.70 -16.52 -16.61
C TRP A 628 18.50 -17.59 -15.51
N VAL A 629 18.20 -17.20 -14.27
CA VAL A 629 17.80 -18.14 -13.21
C VAL A 629 16.43 -18.74 -13.55
N TYR A 630 15.48 -17.87 -13.83
CA TYR A 630 14.26 -18.22 -14.55
C TYR A 630 13.76 -17.03 -15.37
N SER A 631 12.87 -17.31 -16.32
CA SER A 631 12.12 -16.32 -17.10
C SER A 631 10.80 -16.94 -17.52
N VAL A 632 9.72 -16.24 -17.22
CA VAL A 632 8.33 -16.66 -17.47
C VAL A 632 7.56 -15.56 -18.20
N VAL A 633 6.65 -15.97 -19.08
CA VAL A 633 5.71 -15.07 -19.76
C VAL A 633 4.28 -15.56 -19.52
N PHE A 634 3.38 -14.68 -19.11
CA PHE A 634 1.98 -15.01 -18.89
C PHE A 634 1.04 -13.86 -19.23
N GLY A 635 -0.15 -14.22 -19.71
CA GLY A 635 -1.20 -13.30 -20.12
C GLY A 635 -2.27 -14.04 -20.90
N GLY A 636 -3.12 -13.28 -21.58
CA GLY A 636 -4.24 -13.75 -22.38
C GLY A 636 -4.02 -13.55 -23.87
N THR A 637 -5.09 -13.28 -24.60
CA THR A 637 -5.03 -13.09 -26.07
C THR A 637 -4.96 -11.63 -26.50
N ALA A 638 -5.22 -10.68 -25.59
CA ALA A 638 -5.12 -9.25 -25.85
C ALA A 638 -3.74 -8.75 -25.39
N ARG A 639 -3.67 -7.48 -24.97
CA ARG A 639 -2.44 -6.85 -24.49
C ARG A 639 -2.50 -6.75 -22.98
N ASP A 640 -1.51 -7.34 -22.34
CA ASP A 640 -1.39 -7.43 -20.89
C ASP A 640 0.04 -6.97 -20.52
N GLU A 641 0.16 -6.03 -19.59
CA GLU A 641 1.43 -5.41 -19.25
C GLU A 641 1.73 -5.43 -17.75
N ALA A 642 2.95 -5.81 -17.37
CA ALA A 642 3.48 -5.58 -16.03
C ALA A 642 4.17 -4.20 -15.98
N TRP A 643 3.77 -3.35 -15.03
CA TRP A 643 4.35 -2.00 -14.87
C TRP A 643 5.19 -1.83 -13.60
N ASP A 644 4.91 -2.61 -12.56
CA ASP A 644 5.74 -2.64 -11.35
C ASP A 644 5.81 -4.03 -10.75
N LEU A 645 6.85 -4.27 -9.94
CA LEU A 645 7.09 -5.54 -9.29
C LEU A 645 7.74 -5.34 -7.92
N ALA A 646 7.41 -6.22 -6.99
CA ALA A 646 8.06 -6.29 -5.68
C ALA A 646 8.39 -7.74 -5.34
N VAL A 647 9.46 -7.92 -4.56
CA VAL A 647 9.93 -9.24 -4.11
C VAL A 647 9.92 -9.28 -2.60
N ASP A 648 9.34 -10.34 -2.03
CA ASP A 648 9.29 -10.50 -0.58
C ASP A 648 10.56 -11.16 -0.01
N GLY A 649 10.66 -11.23 1.32
CA GLY A 649 11.80 -11.85 2.00
C GLY A 649 11.99 -13.35 1.73
N GLU A 650 11.01 -14.02 1.11
CA GLU A 650 11.09 -15.43 0.70
C GLU A 650 11.52 -15.57 -0.77
N GLY A 651 11.68 -14.45 -1.49
CA GLY A 651 12.04 -14.41 -2.89
C GLY A 651 10.86 -14.58 -3.85
N ARG A 652 9.61 -14.51 -3.35
CA ARG A 652 8.41 -14.52 -4.19
C ARG A 652 8.26 -13.21 -4.93
N VAL A 653 7.70 -13.27 -6.13
CA VAL A 653 7.48 -12.08 -6.96
C VAL A 653 6.00 -11.70 -6.91
N HIS A 654 5.75 -10.41 -6.76
CA HIS A 654 4.43 -9.80 -6.84
C HIS A 654 4.47 -8.76 -7.94
N ALA A 655 3.74 -8.97 -9.03
CA ALA A 655 3.67 -8.05 -10.16
C ALA A 655 2.31 -7.37 -10.22
N ILE A 656 2.30 -6.12 -10.65
CA ILE A 656 1.10 -5.33 -10.94
C ILE A 656 1.25 -4.62 -12.28
N GLY A 657 0.12 -4.25 -12.86
CA GLY A 657 0.05 -3.62 -14.16
C GLY A 657 -1.39 -3.61 -14.66
N VAL A 658 -1.54 -3.70 -15.97
CA VAL A 658 -2.84 -3.57 -16.64
C VAL A 658 -3.11 -4.76 -17.55
N VAL A 659 -4.36 -5.15 -17.65
CA VAL A 659 -4.81 -6.28 -18.48
C VAL A 659 -5.97 -5.82 -19.35
N ALA A 660 -5.90 -6.10 -20.65
CA ALA A 660 -7.03 -5.95 -21.57
C ALA A 660 -7.66 -7.30 -21.92
N SER A 661 -6.96 -8.40 -21.62
CA SER A 661 -7.46 -9.75 -21.85
C SER A 661 -8.63 -10.07 -20.93
N THR A 662 -9.66 -10.69 -21.48
CA THR A 662 -10.76 -11.29 -20.69
C THR A 662 -10.46 -12.72 -20.24
N ASN A 663 -9.35 -13.27 -20.72
CA ASN A 663 -8.91 -14.65 -20.51
C ASN A 663 -7.49 -14.75 -19.89
N ALA A 664 -7.00 -13.68 -19.25
CA ALA A 664 -5.76 -13.76 -18.48
C ALA A 664 -5.91 -14.81 -17.35
N PRO A 665 -4.83 -15.50 -16.94
CA PRO A 665 -4.88 -16.53 -15.91
C PRO A 665 -5.42 -15.96 -14.58
N VAL A 666 -6.37 -16.67 -13.95
CA VAL A 666 -6.91 -16.28 -12.65
C VAL A 666 -6.83 -17.46 -11.68
N ILE A 667 -6.32 -17.22 -10.48
CA ILE A 667 -6.19 -18.24 -9.43
C ILE A 667 -6.17 -17.57 -8.05
N ASN A 668 -6.72 -18.24 -7.04
CA ASN A 668 -6.69 -17.81 -5.63
C ASN A 668 -7.08 -16.33 -5.43
N VAL A 669 -8.25 -15.96 -5.97
CA VAL A 669 -8.75 -14.57 -5.96
C VAL A 669 -9.13 -14.15 -4.54
N PRO A 670 -8.50 -13.11 -3.96
CA PRO A 670 -8.84 -12.61 -2.63
C PRO A 670 -10.13 -11.79 -2.66
N GLU A 671 -10.63 -11.42 -1.49
CA GLU A 671 -11.75 -10.48 -1.39
C GLU A 671 -11.42 -9.14 -2.06
N GLY A 672 -12.38 -8.58 -2.82
CA GLY A 672 -12.18 -7.37 -3.61
C GLY A 672 -11.50 -7.62 -4.98
N GLY A 673 -10.82 -8.75 -5.12
CA GLY A 673 -10.36 -9.25 -6.41
C GLY A 673 -11.51 -9.81 -7.25
N ARG A 674 -11.30 -9.86 -8.57
CA ARG A 674 -12.28 -10.30 -9.56
C ARG A 674 -11.69 -11.38 -10.44
N THR A 675 -12.57 -12.29 -10.89
CA THR A 675 -12.20 -13.39 -11.80
C THR A 675 -12.33 -13.04 -13.28
N THR A 676 -12.91 -11.88 -13.59
CA THR A 676 -13.10 -11.37 -14.94
C THR A 676 -12.83 -9.88 -14.95
N SER A 677 -12.37 -9.37 -16.09
CA SER A 677 -12.33 -7.94 -16.34
C SER A 677 -13.72 -7.31 -16.15
N GLY A 678 -13.74 -6.13 -15.56
CA GLY A 678 -14.95 -5.38 -15.22
C GLY A 678 -15.29 -4.24 -16.14
N GLY A 679 -14.37 -3.85 -17.02
CA GLY A 679 -14.45 -2.66 -17.84
C GLY A 679 -13.50 -2.73 -19.04
N GLY A 680 -12.89 -1.60 -19.40
CA GLY A 680 -11.99 -1.53 -20.55
C GLY A 680 -10.61 -2.11 -20.26
N TRP A 681 -9.86 -1.43 -19.40
CA TRP A 681 -8.55 -1.87 -18.89
C TRP A 681 -8.70 -1.98 -17.38
N ASP A 682 -8.31 -3.11 -16.79
CA ASP A 682 -8.34 -3.30 -15.34
C ASP A 682 -6.93 -3.48 -14.78
N ALA A 683 -6.74 -3.13 -13.51
CA ALA A 683 -5.51 -3.46 -12.82
C ALA A 683 -5.47 -4.99 -12.66
N PHE A 684 -4.29 -5.57 -12.83
CA PHE A 684 -4.11 -7.01 -12.65
C PHE A 684 -2.96 -7.24 -11.67
N LEU A 685 -3.10 -8.26 -10.83
CA LEU A 685 -2.07 -8.64 -9.88
C LEU A 685 -1.77 -10.12 -10.06
N ALA A 686 -0.47 -10.46 -10.06
CA ALA A 686 0.00 -11.83 -10.12
C ALA A 686 1.13 -12.06 -9.10
N GLY A 687 1.06 -13.18 -8.39
CA GLY A 687 2.10 -13.64 -7.47
C GLY A 687 2.77 -14.90 -8.01
N LEU A 688 4.10 -14.94 -8.06
CA LEU A 688 4.89 -16.11 -8.44
C LEU A 688 5.64 -16.66 -7.23
N ASP A 689 5.77 -17.99 -7.17
CA ASP A 689 6.65 -18.63 -6.19
C ASP A 689 8.13 -18.31 -6.47
N PRO A 690 9.04 -18.52 -5.49
CA PRO A 690 10.44 -18.09 -5.62
C PRO A 690 11.23 -18.77 -6.75
N ALA A 691 10.73 -19.92 -7.22
CA ALA A 691 11.32 -20.68 -8.32
C ALA A 691 10.77 -20.26 -9.70
N GLY A 692 9.75 -19.39 -9.76
CA GLY A 692 9.10 -19.01 -11.02
C GLY A 692 8.35 -20.17 -11.68
N GLN A 693 7.87 -21.14 -10.91
CA GLN A 693 7.24 -22.36 -11.40
C GLN A 693 5.71 -22.35 -11.26
N ARG A 694 5.13 -21.50 -10.38
CA ARG A 694 3.68 -21.42 -10.19
C ARG A 694 3.18 -20.01 -9.89
N LEU A 695 1.97 -19.70 -10.36
CA LEU A 695 1.18 -18.61 -9.84
C LEU A 695 0.63 -18.99 -8.46
N GLU A 696 0.94 -18.20 -7.44
CA GLU A 696 0.34 -18.32 -6.11
C GLU A 696 -1.03 -17.66 -6.05
N TYR A 697 -1.22 -16.57 -6.81
CA TYR A 697 -2.48 -15.91 -7.05
C TYR A 697 -2.41 -15.13 -8.36
N ALA A 698 -3.55 -14.88 -8.97
CA ALA A 698 -3.70 -13.98 -10.10
C ALA A 698 -5.15 -13.50 -10.21
N PHE A 699 -5.38 -12.20 -10.30
CA PHE A 699 -6.74 -11.65 -10.32
C PHE A 699 -6.80 -10.21 -10.87
N TYR A 700 -7.99 -9.82 -11.31
CA TYR A 700 -8.32 -8.45 -11.72
C TYR A 700 -8.71 -7.62 -10.50
N TYR A 701 -8.37 -6.35 -10.48
CA TYR A 701 -8.77 -5.36 -9.48
C TYR A 701 -9.24 -4.08 -10.17
N GLY A 702 -10.43 -3.60 -9.82
CA GLY A 702 -11.05 -2.48 -10.54
C GLY A 702 -12.58 -2.53 -10.53
N GLY A 703 -13.18 -1.49 -11.09
CA GLY A 703 -14.63 -1.30 -11.23
C GLY A 703 -15.10 -1.52 -12.68
N THR A 704 -15.99 -0.67 -13.17
CA THR A 704 -16.55 -0.76 -14.54
C THR A 704 -15.89 0.17 -15.55
N GLY A 705 -15.02 1.06 -15.10
CA GLY A 705 -14.28 2.02 -15.91
C GLY A 705 -12.92 1.49 -16.36
N HIS A 706 -11.93 2.38 -16.42
CA HIS A 706 -10.54 2.02 -16.57
C HIS A 706 -9.85 2.09 -15.21
N ASP A 707 -9.16 1.01 -14.85
CA ASP A 707 -8.42 0.85 -13.61
C ASP A 707 -6.99 0.46 -13.98
N TYR A 708 -6.01 1.25 -13.54
CA TYR A 708 -4.62 1.12 -13.91
C TYR A 708 -3.80 0.87 -12.64
N GLY A 709 -3.18 -0.31 -12.52
CA GLY A 709 -2.27 -0.61 -11.42
C GLY A 709 -0.85 -0.17 -11.78
N TYR A 710 -0.36 0.90 -11.15
CA TYR A 710 0.95 1.47 -11.47
C TYR A 710 2.05 1.00 -10.52
N ALA A 711 1.71 0.67 -9.27
CA ALA A 711 2.72 0.45 -8.25
C ALA A 711 2.35 -0.61 -7.23
N ILE A 712 3.36 -1.34 -6.75
CA ILE A 712 3.26 -2.38 -5.74
C ILE A 712 4.47 -2.35 -4.80
N ALA A 713 4.24 -2.51 -3.51
CA ALA A 713 5.28 -2.71 -2.51
C ALA A 713 4.91 -3.82 -1.53
N VAL A 714 5.91 -4.51 -0.98
CA VAL A 714 5.72 -5.50 0.09
C VAL A 714 6.12 -4.85 1.41
N ASP A 715 5.28 -4.96 2.43
CA ASP A 715 5.62 -4.54 3.80
C ASP A 715 6.44 -5.62 4.53
N PRO A 716 7.09 -5.31 5.67
CA PRO A 716 7.89 -6.29 6.40
C PRO A 716 7.11 -7.53 6.90
N ALA A 717 5.78 -7.47 6.95
CA ALA A 717 4.92 -8.59 7.29
C ALA A 717 4.50 -9.43 6.07
N GLY A 718 4.95 -9.05 4.87
CA GLY A 718 4.65 -9.73 3.61
C GLY A 718 3.32 -9.31 3.00
N HIS A 719 2.65 -8.27 3.52
CA HIS A 719 1.43 -7.75 2.92
C HIS A 719 1.76 -6.78 1.79
N LEU A 720 0.86 -6.68 0.83
CA LEU A 720 1.08 -5.88 -0.38
C LEU A 720 0.37 -4.55 -0.25
N TRP A 721 1.04 -3.48 -0.61
CA TRP A 721 0.44 -2.18 -0.88
C TRP A 721 0.42 -1.97 -2.38
N ILE A 722 -0.72 -1.57 -2.93
CA ILE A 722 -0.85 -1.25 -4.35
C ILE A 722 -1.41 0.15 -4.53
N GLY A 723 -1.01 0.78 -5.64
CA GLY A 723 -1.44 2.12 -6.02
C GLY A 723 -1.70 2.22 -7.52
N GLY A 724 -2.58 3.13 -7.89
CA GLY A 724 -2.93 3.32 -9.29
C GLY A 724 -3.88 4.49 -9.55
N ARG A 725 -4.50 4.45 -10.72
CA ARG A 725 -5.55 5.39 -11.15
C ARG A 725 -6.82 4.64 -11.53
N THR A 726 -7.98 5.19 -11.20
CA THR A 726 -9.27 4.65 -11.57
C THR A 726 -10.18 5.73 -12.13
N SER A 727 -10.93 5.39 -13.18
CA SER A 727 -12.10 6.16 -13.63
C SER A 727 -13.42 5.50 -13.21
N SER A 728 -13.33 4.43 -12.41
CA SER A 728 -14.48 3.67 -11.94
C SER A 728 -15.12 4.36 -10.74
N THR A 729 -16.44 4.51 -10.75
CA THR A 729 -17.19 5.02 -9.59
C THR A 729 -17.58 3.92 -8.60
N ASN A 730 -17.27 2.67 -8.94
CA ASN A 730 -17.63 1.46 -8.21
C ASN A 730 -16.42 0.55 -7.92
N LEU A 731 -15.24 1.13 -7.72
CA LEU A 731 -14.10 0.42 -7.15
C LEU A 731 -14.51 -0.27 -5.86
N TRP A 732 -14.00 -1.48 -5.63
CA TRP A 732 -14.20 -2.15 -4.35
C TRP A 732 -13.48 -1.38 -3.25
N THR A 733 -14.25 -0.76 -2.35
CA THR A 733 -13.74 -0.04 -1.19
C THR A 733 -14.14 -0.73 0.11
N ARG A 734 -13.29 -0.63 1.13
CA ARG A 734 -13.55 -1.15 2.47
C ARG A 734 -12.67 -0.39 3.45
N GLY A 735 -13.15 -0.01 4.63
CA GLY A 735 -12.31 0.64 5.66
C GLY A 735 -11.40 1.79 5.16
N SER A 736 -11.83 2.51 4.12
CA SER A 736 -11.01 3.47 3.40
C SER A 736 -11.01 4.86 4.02
N LEU A 737 -9.92 5.56 3.76
CA LEU A 737 -9.88 7.02 3.89
C LEU A 737 -10.91 7.72 2.98
N GLN A 738 -11.06 7.22 1.74
CA GLN A 738 -12.09 7.66 0.79
C GLN A 738 -12.92 6.48 0.29
N PRO A 739 -14.20 6.36 0.69
CA PRO A 739 -15.05 5.28 0.23
C PRO A 739 -15.68 5.54 -1.15
N ALA A 740 -15.65 6.78 -1.64
CA ALA A 740 -16.32 7.19 -2.87
C ALA A 740 -15.39 7.98 -3.80
N PHE A 741 -15.64 7.84 -5.10
CA PHE A 741 -15.00 8.60 -6.16
C PHE A 741 -15.32 10.09 -6.00
N ALA A 742 -14.31 10.95 -6.00
CA ALA A 742 -14.45 12.38 -5.69
C ALA A 742 -14.86 13.23 -6.91
N GLY A 743 -14.70 12.72 -8.13
CA GLY A 743 -15.11 13.38 -9.36
C GLY A 743 -13.96 13.50 -10.36
N GLY A 744 -14.06 14.43 -11.31
CA GLY A 744 -13.00 14.63 -12.29
C GLY A 744 -12.85 13.47 -13.29
N PRO A 745 -11.76 13.48 -14.10
CA PRO A 745 -11.50 12.46 -15.12
C PRO A 745 -10.96 11.13 -14.55
N GLY A 746 -10.55 11.09 -13.28
CA GLY A 746 -10.08 9.88 -12.60
C GLY A 746 -9.39 10.19 -11.27
N ASP A 747 -9.62 9.33 -10.28
CA ASP A 747 -9.03 9.40 -8.95
C ASP A 747 -7.82 8.46 -8.87
N GLY A 748 -6.89 8.74 -7.95
CA GLY A 748 -5.96 7.74 -7.48
C GLY A 748 -6.70 6.66 -6.70
N PHE A 749 -6.11 5.46 -6.59
CA PHE A 749 -6.57 4.47 -5.62
C PHE A 749 -5.39 3.86 -4.87
N TYR A 750 -5.70 3.27 -3.72
CA TYR A 750 -4.80 2.38 -3.01
C TYR A 750 -5.56 1.19 -2.43
N ALA A 751 -4.84 0.07 -2.29
CA ALA A 751 -5.33 -1.07 -1.53
C ALA A 751 -4.18 -1.74 -0.77
N ARG A 752 -4.50 -2.31 0.38
CA ARG A 752 -3.59 -3.14 1.15
C ARG A 752 -4.09 -4.58 1.14
N LEU A 753 -3.38 -5.47 0.47
CA LEU A 753 -3.71 -6.89 0.42
C LEU A 753 -2.92 -7.66 1.47
N LEU A 754 -3.62 -8.15 2.49
CA LEU A 754 -3.02 -9.01 3.49
C LEU A 754 -2.74 -10.39 2.90
N GLN A 755 -1.45 -10.71 2.73
CA GLN A 755 -1.05 -12.09 2.49
C GLN A 755 -1.22 -12.93 3.77
N PRO A 756 -1.65 -14.20 3.65
CA PRO A 756 -1.62 -15.10 4.79
C PRO A 756 -0.18 -15.22 5.29
N PRO A 757 0.08 -15.12 6.61
CA PRO A 757 1.41 -15.25 7.16
C PRO A 757 1.96 -16.64 6.84
N ARG A 758 3.24 -16.65 6.46
CA ARG A 758 3.97 -17.88 6.24
C ARG A 758 4.87 -18.20 7.40
N LEU A 759 4.96 -19.48 7.68
CA LEU A 759 5.85 -20.02 8.69
C LEU A 759 7.25 -20.10 8.10
N GLN A 760 8.12 -19.19 8.51
CA GLN A 760 9.53 -19.21 8.17
C GLN A 760 10.29 -20.19 9.06
N ILE A 761 11.32 -20.84 8.50
CA ILE A 761 12.18 -21.77 9.23
C ILE A 761 13.62 -21.27 9.10
N HIS A 762 14.24 -20.91 10.23
CA HIS A 762 15.61 -20.42 10.30
C HIS A 762 16.48 -21.42 11.06
N LEU A 763 17.65 -21.77 10.55
CA LEU A 763 18.63 -22.53 11.32
C LEU A 763 19.39 -21.57 12.23
N ILE A 764 19.26 -21.73 13.56
CA ILE A 764 19.91 -20.84 14.53
C ILE A 764 21.21 -21.42 15.07
N SER A 765 21.31 -22.76 15.11
CA SER A 765 22.51 -23.50 15.49
C SER A 765 22.43 -24.93 14.97
N ALA A 766 23.53 -25.69 15.05
CA ALA A 766 23.60 -27.08 14.58
C ALA A 766 22.55 -28.04 15.17
N GLY A 767 21.86 -27.66 16.26
CA GLY A 767 20.81 -28.46 16.89
C GLY A 767 19.45 -27.75 17.07
N ARG A 768 19.27 -26.54 16.54
CA ARG A 768 18.01 -25.79 16.70
C ARG A 768 17.59 -25.03 15.45
N ILE A 769 16.28 -25.07 15.21
CA ILE A 769 15.59 -24.21 14.25
C ILE A 769 14.73 -23.18 14.99
N GLU A 770 14.50 -22.04 14.36
CA GLU A 770 13.45 -21.08 14.71
C GLU A 770 12.33 -21.21 13.68
N LEU A 771 11.10 -21.37 14.16
CA LEU A 771 9.93 -21.12 13.36
C LEU A 771 9.49 -19.68 13.61
N ALA A 772 9.31 -18.87 12.57
CA ALA A 772 8.93 -17.46 12.72
C ALA A 772 7.78 -17.06 11.79
N TRP A 773 6.88 -16.19 12.24
CA TRP A 773 5.83 -15.60 11.40
C TRP A 773 5.45 -14.20 11.88
N PRO A 774 4.90 -13.33 11.02
CA PRO A 774 4.61 -11.93 11.39
C PRO A 774 3.63 -11.82 12.56
N ALA A 775 3.96 -10.96 13.52
CA ALA A 775 3.13 -10.62 14.67
C ALA A 775 1.88 -9.76 14.39
N PRO A 776 1.84 -8.87 13.37
CA PRO A 776 0.62 -8.14 13.03
C PRO A 776 -0.42 -9.01 12.29
N SER A 777 -0.20 -10.32 12.20
CA SER A 777 -1.24 -11.29 11.84
C SER A 777 -1.90 -11.82 13.13
N PRO A 778 -2.89 -11.11 13.72
CA PRO A 778 -3.69 -11.74 14.77
C PRO A 778 -4.41 -12.94 14.13
N GLU A 779 -4.73 -13.94 14.96
CA GLU A 779 -5.48 -15.16 14.62
C GLU A 779 -4.64 -16.43 14.38
N TRP A 780 -3.40 -16.40 13.87
CA TRP A 780 -2.74 -17.66 13.46
C TRP A 780 -2.09 -18.44 14.62
N GLU A 781 -2.53 -19.68 14.84
CA GLU A 781 -1.91 -20.63 15.77
C GLU A 781 -0.90 -21.55 15.08
N LEU A 782 0.15 -21.93 15.80
CA LEU A 782 1.13 -22.91 15.33
C LEU A 782 0.69 -24.32 15.76
N LEU A 783 0.46 -25.17 14.76
CA LEU A 783 0.15 -26.58 14.95
C LEU A 783 1.34 -27.45 14.59
N ARG A 784 1.59 -28.47 15.40
CA ARG A 784 2.43 -29.62 15.04
C ARG A 784 1.55 -30.74 14.49
N LEU A 785 1.99 -31.34 13.38
CA LEU A 785 1.28 -32.44 12.73
C LEU A 785 2.10 -33.74 12.83
N PRO A 786 1.45 -34.88 13.11
CA PRO A 786 2.09 -36.21 13.10
C PRO A 786 2.52 -36.68 11.70
N GLY A 787 1.94 -36.11 10.64
CA GLY A 787 2.19 -36.41 9.22
C GLY A 787 1.63 -35.28 8.33
N LEU A 788 2.07 -35.19 7.08
CA LEU A 788 1.52 -34.24 6.08
C LEU A 788 0.00 -34.40 5.90
N ASP A 789 -0.48 -35.66 5.87
CA ASP A 789 -1.87 -36.01 5.57
C ASP A 789 -2.57 -36.85 6.67
N SER A 790 -1.94 -37.02 7.85
CA SER A 790 -2.50 -37.90 8.89
C SER A 790 -2.21 -37.46 10.33
N GLY A 791 -3.12 -37.83 11.23
CA GLY A 791 -3.03 -37.58 12.66
C GLY A 791 -3.74 -36.30 13.13
N ALA A 792 -4.09 -36.26 14.41
CA ALA A 792 -4.70 -35.08 15.02
C ALA A 792 -3.65 -33.97 15.21
N PRO A 793 -3.91 -32.73 14.77
CA PRO A 793 -3.00 -31.61 15.01
C PRO A 793 -2.86 -31.35 16.51
N GLU A 794 -1.62 -31.20 16.96
CA GLU A 794 -1.30 -30.76 18.31
C GLU A 794 -1.04 -29.25 18.28
N SER A 795 -1.86 -28.47 19.00
CA SER A 795 -1.58 -27.04 19.17
C SER A 795 -0.38 -26.87 20.08
N LEU A 796 0.63 -26.11 19.64
CA LEU A 796 1.79 -25.80 20.45
C LEU A 796 1.54 -24.63 21.43
N GLY A 797 0.29 -24.20 21.57
CA GLY A 797 -0.11 -23.09 22.42
C GLY A 797 0.03 -21.73 21.74
N PRO A 798 -0.34 -20.64 22.43
CA PRO A 798 -0.21 -19.29 21.89
C PRO A 798 1.27 -18.97 21.61
N ALA A 799 1.51 -18.26 20.51
CA ALA A 799 2.83 -17.83 20.13
C ALA A 799 3.52 -17.04 21.26
N PRO A 800 4.82 -17.26 21.54
CA PRO A 800 5.55 -16.43 22.47
C PRO A 800 5.63 -14.97 21.98
N LEU A 801 5.96 -14.08 22.92
CA LEU A 801 6.00 -12.64 22.71
C LEU A 801 6.82 -12.24 21.48
N ALA A 802 6.20 -11.41 20.64
CA ALA A 802 6.83 -10.91 19.43
C ALA A 802 7.99 -9.97 19.77
N THR A 803 9.15 -10.19 19.16
CA THR A 803 10.27 -9.25 19.16
C THR A 803 10.51 -8.78 17.72
N GLY A 804 10.45 -7.47 17.49
CA GLY A 804 10.66 -6.88 16.17
C GLY A 804 9.56 -7.19 15.16
N GLY A 805 8.31 -7.38 15.59
CA GLY A 805 7.18 -7.63 14.68
C GLY A 805 6.98 -9.07 14.22
N TRP A 806 7.65 -10.04 14.85
CA TRP A 806 7.57 -11.48 14.51
C TRP A 806 7.32 -12.35 15.74
N HIS A 807 6.41 -13.31 15.64
CA HIS A 807 6.33 -14.50 16.50
C HIS A 807 7.48 -15.45 16.18
N ARG A 808 8.10 -16.05 17.20
CA ARG A 808 9.28 -16.92 17.05
C ARG A 808 9.24 -18.10 18.02
N VAL A 809 9.37 -19.32 17.53
CA VAL A 809 9.40 -20.55 18.32
C VAL A 809 10.67 -21.33 18.01
N GLN A 810 11.53 -21.52 19.01
CA GLN A 810 12.73 -22.33 18.84
C GLN A 810 12.47 -23.80 19.14
N LEU A 811 12.86 -24.68 18.24
CA LEU A 811 12.65 -26.12 18.35
C LEU A 811 13.98 -26.87 18.19
N PRO A 812 14.18 -27.97 18.92
CA PRO A 812 15.31 -28.85 18.69
C PRO A 812 15.18 -29.56 17.33
N ILE A 813 16.28 -29.71 16.62
CA ILE A 813 16.35 -30.59 15.45
C ILE A 813 16.33 -32.02 15.95
N THR A 814 15.40 -32.82 15.44
CA THR A 814 15.29 -34.24 15.77
C THR A 814 15.59 -35.08 14.53
N SER A 815 15.93 -36.36 14.71
CA SER A 815 16.21 -37.28 13.61
C SER A 815 14.95 -37.73 12.86
N ALA A 816 13.76 -37.38 13.35
CA ALA A 816 12.48 -37.71 12.72
C ALA A 816 11.90 -36.45 12.05
N PRO A 817 11.30 -36.58 10.85
CA PRO A 817 10.60 -35.47 10.23
C PRO A 817 9.44 -35.03 11.13
N ALA A 818 9.26 -33.71 11.24
CA ALA A 818 8.14 -33.09 11.93
C ALA A 818 7.53 -32.04 11.01
N TRP A 819 6.20 -31.94 11.03
CA TRP A 819 5.46 -31.02 10.19
C TRP A 819 4.81 -29.97 11.06
N TYR A 820 4.84 -28.73 10.59
CA TYR A 820 4.24 -27.59 11.27
C TYR A 820 3.39 -26.81 10.28
N ARG A 821 2.26 -26.28 10.74
CA ARG A 821 1.45 -25.36 9.95
C ARG A 821 0.94 -24.23 10.82
N LEU A 822 0.78 -23.07 10.21
CA LEU A 822 -0.04 -22.02 10.77
C LEU A 822 -1.50 -22.32 10.39
N ARG A 823 -2.40 -22.21 11.36
CA ARG A 823 -3.84 -22.30 11.14
C ARG A 823 -4.49 -21.02 11.62
N LEU A 824 -5.37 -20.46 10.79
CA LEU A 824 -6.39 -19.51 11.24
C LEU A 824 -7.53 -20.33 11.90
N PRO A 825 -7.76 -20.22 13.22
CA PRO A 825 -8.72 -21.02 13.98
C PRO A 825 -10.17 -20.92 13.52
#